data_AF-A0A4S2KZU4-F1
#
_entry.id   AF-A0A4S2KZU4-F1
#
_cell.length_a   1.000
_cell.length_b   1.000
_cell.length_c   1.000
_cell.angle_alpha   90.00
_cell.angle_beta   90.00
_cell.angle_gamma   90.00
#
_symmetry.space_group_name_H-M   'P 1'
#
loop_
_entity.id
_entity.type
_entity.pdbx_description
1 polymer ?
#
loop_
_entity_poly.entity_id
_entity_poly.type
_entity_poly.pdbx_seq_one_letter_code
_entity_poly.pdbx_strand_id
1 'polypeptide(L)'
;GRGIARRMWRKDATRLARLIVVATLISLTVDGTAAGSCSSAKLCCQGRDSGCVIQKESPNAIIESPRDKPCYCDHACLKLADCCDDFKETCGVVDCAVSEWSPWTLCDNGCGSGTQRRSRVIEISEKNGGKHCPRLDQVRTCRSFQTCHAGIRSQPHAKSVTLLALFPGDGNSTDVRIKDRIVDKRGSCVAFTVLRISRGCSKISNLLSEGSRICVERPGNESLDKYVGIGRWKLSTDIAGSGNRRGRSTNSTCHGKWIGDSRLVDCHDPRCVQSSQASPYTSQLFRGRRRRGASSNPVVSNTDRVVRRRRRGRRRMRSRRRRRAVAVAERLDSSVHNFCVHLLTVNMGSKKSDILYLFDRPAEPVYVPKGENKVAFDVPANYLPGDRQQNAPAIVNRFADDTASKISVKQISLPDLSVPLQLGRREPFSLFIPKHRKLAARLIDIFLGMRTYDDFLSVSVYCRDRVNSEMFIYALSVAMLNRPDTKNLPIPPLSEIFPDKYIDSGIFARAREEANVVPAGSRVPIEIPRDYTASDLDEEHRVAYWREDIGINLHHWHWHLVYPFETDIRIVNKDRRGELFYYMHHQIQARYNCERLCNRLGRVKRFHNWHEPIPEGYFSKLDSLVASRTWPARPAGAVLKDINRPVDQLNFDLQDLERWRDRIYEAIHTGAYINPRGERVPLTEFGGVDVLGNIMEASILSPNQNVYGDLHNLGHVAISYCHDPDHRYLETFSIMGEPATAMRDPIFYRFHAFTDDVFMEHKNTLPEYSLQQLDFPGVEITDIAVQTPNQPANLISTFWTKSDVDLSRGLDFTPRGPVLARFTHLNHADFTYRIVANNRNNAPVRGTVRIFIAPRTDERGLPYVLRDQKELMIEMDKFTVLLKPGSNTIERKSTESSVTIPFERTFRNLEENRPIGGDSLDQFNFCGCGWPQHMLVPKGKEEGFPMDLFIMISDYTGDAVEQDESAGCKDAVSFCGLRDRKYPDARPMGYPFDRRPRAGVETLAQFLTGNMAVAQINVRHTDTVQPRVRSGSMSNTLTFA
;
A
#
# COMPACT_ATOMS: atom_id res chain seq x y z
N GLY A 1 -71.53 -61.14 54.35
CA GLY A 1 -70.77 -60.02 54.95
C GLY A 1 -69.37 -59.96 54.35
N ARG A 2 -68.59 -58.90 54.65
CA ARG A 2 -67.23 -58.59 54.12
C ARG A 2 -67.25 -58.26 52.61
N GLY A 3 -66.62 -57.20 52.10
CA GLY A 3 -65.24 -56.76 52.33
C GLY A 3 -64.36 -57.28 51.19
N ILE A 4 -63.63 -56.39 50.49
CA ILE A 4 -62.68 -56.71 49.39
C ILE A 4 -63.35 -57.14 48.05
N ALA A 5 -63.72 -56.14 47.24
CA ALA A 5 -63.92 -56.24 45.78
C ALA A 5 -64.06 -54.86 45.09
N ARG A 6 -64.22 -53.76 45.85
CA ARG A 6 -64.45 -52.39 45.32
C ARG A 6 -63.18 -51.53 45.38
N ARG A 7 -62.33 -51.52 44.34
CA ARG A 7 -61.43 -50.37 44.05
C ARG A 7 -60.74 -50.32 42.67
N MET A 8 -60.73 -51.39 41.87
CA MET A 8 -59.82 -51.50 40.71
C MET A 8 -60.46 -51.44 39.31
N TRP A 9 -61.78 -51.24 39.18
CA TRP A 9 -62.51 -51.29 37.89
C TRP A 9 -63.28 -49.99 37.54
N ARG A 10 -62.87 -48.84 38.09
CA ARG A 10 -63.51 -47.53 37.84
C ARG A 10 -62.56 -46.40 37.41
N LYS A 11 -61.32 -46.71 37.01
CA LYS A 11 -60.33 -45.69 36.60
C LYS A 11 -60.14 -45.52 35.09
N ASP A 12 -60.53 -46.49 34.26
CA ASP A 12 -60.24 -46.44 32.82
C ASP A 12 -61.36 -45.81 31.96
N ALA A 13 -62.62 -45.87 32.41
CA ALA A 13 -63.76 -45.31 31.67
C ALA A 13 -63.71 -43.77 31.53
N THR A 14 -63.15 -43.05 32.51
CA THR A 14 -63.14 -41.57 32.54
C THR A 14 -61.99 -40.93 31.77
N ARG A 15 -60.98 -41.70 31.33
CA ARG A 15 -59.89 -41.19 30.49
C ARG A 15 -60.26 -41.17 29.01
N LEU A 16 -61.01 -42.17 28.53
CA LEU A 16 -61.42 -42.24 27.12
C LEU A 16 -62.40 -41.12 26.73
N ALA A 17 -63.36 -40.80 27.61
CA ALA A 17 -64.38 -39.78 27.35
C ALA A 17 -63.82 -38.34 27.24
N ARG A 18 -62.69 -38.03 27.90
CA ARG A 18 -62.06 -36.69 27.82
C ARG A 18 -61.20 -36.50 26.57
N LEU A 19 -60.68 -37.56 25.97
CA LEU A 19 -59.89 -37.50 24.74
C LEU A 19 -60.76 -37.19 23.51
N ILE A 20 -62.00 -37.70 23.48
CA ILE A 20 -62.92 -37.52 22.33
C ILE A 20 -63.46 -36.07 22.28
N VAL A 21 -63.79 -35.47 23.42
CA VAL A 21 -64.36 -34.10 23.46
C VAL A 21 -63.33 -33.01 23.10
N VAL A 22 -62.04 -33.23 23.37
CA VAL A 22 -60.98 -32.30 22.95
C VAL A 22 -60.70 -32.41 21.45
N ALA A 23 -60.84 -33.60 20.85
CA ALA A 23 -60.62 -33.80 19.42
C ALA A 23 -61.69 -33.13 18.54
N THR A 24 -62.97 -33.09 18.97
CA THR A 24 -64.07 -32.50 18.18
C THR A 24 -64.24 -30.99 18.33
N LEU A 25 -63.48 -30.32 19.20
CA LEU A 25 -63.48 -28.85 19.36
C LEU A 25 -62.34 -28.14 18.60
N ILE A 26 -61.49 -28.87 17.88
CA ILE A 26 -60.39 -28.33 17.05
C ILE A 26 -60.63 -28.64 15.55
N SER A 27 -61.88 -28.51 15.10
CA SER A 27 -62.29 -28.68 13.70
C SER A 27 -63.15 -27.52 13.17
N LEU A 28 -63.07 -26.35 13.81
CA LEU A 28 -63.71 -25.10 13.38
C LEU A 28 -62.72 -23.93 13.44
N THR A 29 -61.69 -23.99 12.57
CA THR A 29 -60.89 -22.83 12.07
C THR A 29 -59.84 -23.32 11.05
N VAL A 30 -60.29 -23.91 9.93
CA VAL A 30 -59.45 -24.03 8.72
C VAL A 30 -60.30 -23.60 7.52
N ASP A 31 -60.63 -22.31 7.50
CA ASP A 31 -61.07 -21.64 6.28
C ASP A 31 -59.84 -21.12 5.53
N GLY A 32 -59.83 -21.29 4.21
CA GLY A 32 -59.09 -20.40 3.32
C GLY A 32 -57.63 -20.77 3.02
N THR A 33 -57.40 -21.84 2.24
CA THR A 33 -56.34 -21.79 1.22
C THR A 33 -56.69 -20.72 0.19
N ALA A 34 -56.31 -19.47 0.46
CA ALA A 34 -56.61 -18.34 -0.41
C ALA A 34 -55.61 -17.19 -0.25
N ALA A 35 -54.39 -17.35 -0.77
CA ALA A 35 -53.72 -16.27 -1.50
C ALA A 35 -52.52 -16.77 -2.32
N GLY A 36 -52.65 -16.85 -3.65
CA GLY A 36 -51.50 -17.07 -4.55
C GLY A 36 -50.84 -15.77 -5.01
N SER A 37 -51.30 -14.62 -4.50
CA SER A 37 -51.07 -13.29 -5.05
C SER A 37 -51.29 -12.19 -4.00
N CYS A 38 -50.67 -11.01 -4.15
CA CYS A 38 -50.87 -9.89 -3.21
C CYS A 38 -52.33 -9.43 -3.15
N SER A 39 -53.03 -9.45 -4.29
CA SER A 39 -54.44 -9.07 -4.44
C SER A 39 -55.37 -9.98 -3.64
N SER A 40 -55.12 -11.29 -3.64
CA SER A 40 -55.92 -12.26 -2.89
C SER A 40 -55.66 -12.19 -1.39
N ALA A 41 -54.42 -11.91 -0.96
CA ALA A 41 -54.08 -11.68 0.44
C ALA A 41 -54.49 -10.29 0.98
N LYS A 42 -54.73 -9.31 0.09
CA LYS A 42 -54.87 -7.88 0.42
C LYS A 42 -53.66 -7.31 1.16
N LEU A 43 -52.45 -7.79 0.82
CA LEU A 43 -51.19 -7.36 1.41
C LEU A 43 -50.49 -6.32 0.53
N CYS A 44 -50.17 -5.16 1.12
CA CYS A 44 -49.33 -4.11 0.54
C CYS A 44 -48.61 -3.38 1.69
N CYS A 45 -47.44 -3.86 2.11
CA CYS A 45 -46.73 -3.34 3.28
C CYS A 45 -45.75 -2.22 2.93
N GLN A 46 -45.67 -1.20 3.78
CA GLN A 46 -44.74 -0.08 3.58
C GLN A 46 -43.34 -0.40 4.10
N GLY A 47 -42.33 -0.21 3.27
CA GLY A 47 -40.93 -0.48 3.63
C GLY A 47 -40.54 -1.94 3.35
N ARG A 48 -39.68 -2.50 4.21
CA ARG A 48 -39.29 -3.91 4.20
C ARG A 48 -39.97 -4.61 5.37
N ASP A 49 -40.80 -5.61 5.12
CA ASP A 49 -41.56 -6.34 6.13
C ASP A 49 -41.57 -7.84 5.82
N SER A 50 -40.80 -8.60 6.61
CA SER A 50 -40.71 -10.06 6.50
C SER A 50 -42.01 -10.80 6.81
N GLY A 51 -43.01 -10.14 7.43
CA GLY A 51 -44.36 -10.67 7.60
C GLY A 51 -45.23 -10.56 6.35
N CYS A 52 -44.84 -9.73 5.38
CA CYS A 52 -45.63 -9.43 4.18
C CYS A 52 -45.33 -10.41 3.03
N VAL A 53 -45.37 -11.72 3.34
CA VAL A 53 -44.96 -12.81 2.46
C VAL A 53 -46.14 -13.67 2.01
N ILE A 54 -46.15 -14.04 0.73
CA ILE A 54 -47.05 -15.02 0.13
C ILE A 54 -46.29 -16.34 0.02
N GLN A 55 -46.75 -17.36 0.75
CA GLN A 55 -46.29 -18.73 0.60
C GLN A 55 -47.19 -19.44 -0.42
N LYS A 56 -46.63 -19.75 -1.60
CA LYS A 56 -47.36 -20.46 -2.67
C LYS A 56 -47.51 -21.96 -2.39
N GLU A 57 -46.67 -22.54 -1.53
CA GLU A 57 -46.73 -23.94 -1.10
C GLU A 57 -46.51 -24.10 0.42
N SER A 58 -46.74 -25.32 0.95
CA SER A 58 -46.51 -25.62 2.36
C SER A 58 -45.01 -25.60 2.73
N PRO A 59 -44.63 -25.28 3.99
CA PRO A 59 -43.23 -25.19 4.42
C PRO A 59 -42.36 -26.46 4.26
N ASN A 60 -42.96 -27.60 3.89
CA ASN A 60 -42.30 -28.91 3.73
C ASN A 60 -42.36 -29.44 2.27
N ALA A 61 -42.80 -28.63 1.30
CA ALA A 61 -42.83 -29.01 -0.10
C ALA A 61 -41.42 -28.92 -0.75
N ILE A 62 -41.17 -29.76 -1.75
CA ILE A 62 -39.92 -29.74 -2.52
C ILE A 62 -40.12 -28.75 -3.67
N ILE A 63 -39.36 -27.65 -3.67
CA ILE A 63 -39.43 -26.61 -4.70
C ILE A 63 -38.87 -27.16 -6.02
N GLU A 64 -39.75 -27.53 -6.96
CA GLU A 64 -39.36 -28.06 -8.26
C GLU A 64 -39.19 -26.96 -9.34
N SER A 65 -39.78 -25.76 -9.16
CA SER A 65 -39.68 -24.64 -10.10
C SER A 65 -39.35 -23.30 -9.42
N PRO A 66 -38.65 -22.36 -10.10
CA PRO A 66 -38.40 -21.01 -9.56
C PRO A 66 -39.66 -20.20 -9.21
N ARG A 67 -40.85 -20.61 -9.70
CA ARG A 67 -42.13 -19.94 -9.45
C ARG A 67 -42.79 -20.29 -8.11
N ASP A 68 -42.29 -21.35 -7.46
CA ASP A 68 -42.89 -21.91 -6.24
C ASP A 68 -42.22 -21.35 -4.96
N LYS A 69 -41.19 -20.51 -5.14
CA LYS A 69 -40.56 -19.74 -4.06
C LYS A 69 -41.55 -18.76 -3.43
N PRO A 70 -41.43 -18.48 -2.11
CA PRO A 70 -42.21 -17.42 -1.47
C PRO A 70 -41.87 -16.07 -2.10
N CYS A 71 -42.87 -15.21 -2.23
CA CYS A 71 -42.75 -13.87 -2.80
C CYS A 71 -43.31 -12.82 -1.85
N TYR A 72 -42.85 -11.58 -1.95
CA TYR A 72 -43.19 -10.52 -1.00
C TYR A 72 -44.12 -9.46 -1.62
N CYS A 73 -44.93 -8.85 -0.75
CA CYS A 73 -45.88 -7.78 -1.06
C CYS A 73 -45.53 -6.48 -0.32
N ASP A 74 -44.23 -6.19 -0.18
CA ASP A 74 -43.71 -4.99 0.47
C ASP A 74 -43.02 -4.03 -0.52
N HIS A 75 -42.74 -2.79 -0.12
CA HIS A 75 -42.08 -1.81 -0.99
C HIS A 75 -40.60 -2.13 -1.28
N ALA A 76 -39.97 -3.02 -0.50
CA ALA A 76 -38.57 -3.39 -0.68
C ALA A 76 -38.40 -4.48 -1.75
N CYS A 77 -39.44 -5.27 -2.04
CA CYS A 77 -39.35 -6.40 -2.96
C CYS A 77 -38.89 -5.99 -4.37
N LEU A 78 -39.21 -4.76 -4.82
CA LEU A 78 -38.79 -4.24 -6.13
C LEU A 78 -37.28 -3.97 -6.21
N LYS A 79 -36.61 -3.81 -5.06
CA LYS A 79 -35.15 -3.65 -4.95
C LYS A 79 -34.45 -5.00 -4.73
N LEU A 80 -35.14 -5.98 -4.18
CA LEU A 80 -34.64 -7.34 -3.90
C LEU A 80 -34.97 -8.35 -5.01
N ALA A 81 -35.84 -7.98 -5.95
CA ALA A 81 -36.34 -8.78 -7.07
C ALA A 81 -37.11 -10.06 -6.66
N ASP A 82 -37.78 -10.03 -5.50
CA ASP A 82 -38.56 -11.12 -4.89
C ASP A 82 -40.07 -10.80 -4.74
N CYS A 83 -40.56 -9.78 -5.46
CA CYS A 83 -41.99 -9.44 -5.49
C CYS A 83 -42.86 -10.57 -6.02
N CYS A 84 -44.11 -10.65 -5.55
CA CYS A 84 -45.13 -11.40 -6.24
C CYS A 84 -45.49 -10.78 -7.60
N ASP A 85 -45.91 -11.63 -8.54
CA ASP A 85 -46.14 -11.27 -9.95
C ASP A 85 -47.17 -10.13 -10.11
N ASP A 86 -48.17 -10.05 -9.23
CA ASP A 86 -49.26 -9.06 -9.25
C ASP A 86 -49.02 -7.82 -8.37
N PHE A 87 -47.87 -7.72 -7.70
CA PHE A 87 -47.58 -6.65 -6.73
C PHE A 87 -47.70 -5.25 -7.34
N LYS A 88 -47.19 -5.05 -8.57
CA LYS A 88 -47.16 -3.73 -9.23
C LYS A 88 -48.55 -3.16 -9.49
N GLU A 89 -49.46 -4.01 -9.97
CA GLU A 89 -50.83 -3.64 -10.31
C GLU A 89 -51.68 -3.53 -9.04
N THR A 90 -51.54 -4.50 -8.12
CA THR A 90 -52.32 -4.56 -6.88
C THR A 90 -52.00 -3.41 -5.93
N CYS A 91 -50.72 -3.19 -5.64
CA CYS A 91 -50.29 -2.19 -4.67
C CYS A 91 -50.09 -0.80 -5.30
N GLY A 92 -50.52 -0.60 -6.55
CA GLY A 92 -50.46 0.69 -7.24
C GLY A 92 -49.05 1.27 -7.24
N VAL A 93 -48.08 0.49 -7.72
CA VAL A 93 -46.68 0.93 -7.81
C VAL A 93 -46.57 2.04 -8.85
N VAL A 94 -46.06 3.19 -8.44
CA VAL A 94 -45.84 4.35 -9.32
C VAL A 94 -44.35 4.64 -9.35
N ASP A 95 -43.69 4.33 -10.47
CA ASP A 95 -42.32 4.78 -10.75
C ASP A 95 -42.32 6.31 -10.88
N CYS A 96 -41.25 6.98 -10.41
CA CYS A 96 -41.17 8.43 -10.56
C CYS A 96 -41.08 8.83 -12.04
N ALA A 97 -42.02 9.65 -12.50
CA ALA A 97 -41.96 10.33 -13.78
C ALA A 97 -41.49 11.78 -13.56
N VAL A 98 -40.52 12.20 -14.35
CA VAL A 98 -39.97 13.55 -14.34
C VAL A 98 -40.26 14.22 -15.67
N SER A 99 -40.47 15.54 -15.64
CA SER A 99 -40.71 16.33 -16.83
C SER A 99 -39.58 16.20 -17.83
N GLU A 100 -39.87 16.59 -19.07
CA GLU A 100 -38.82 16.96 -19.99
C GLU A 100 -37.91 18.02 -19.38
N TRP A 101 -36.65 17.99 -19.82
CA TRP A 101 -35.67 18.95 -19.34
C TRP A 101 -36.02 20.36 -19.79
N SER A 102 -35.96 21.33 -18.86
CA SER A 102 -35.97 22.74 -19.24
C SER A 102 -34.85 23.05 -20.24
N PRO A 103 -35.03 24.09 -21.09
CA PRO A 103 -33.95 24.62 -21.89
C PRO A 103 -32.73 24.94 -21.02
N TRP A 104 -31.53 24.70 -21.56
CA TRP A 104 -30.30 25.12 -20.90
C TRP A 104 -30.33 26.63 -20.65
N THR A 105 -29.94 27.05 -19.44
CA THR A 105 -29.69 28.46 -19.13
C THR A 105 -28.71 29.05 -20.15
N LEU A 106 -28.67 30.37 -20.26
CA LEU A 106 -27.54 31.01 -20.91
C LEU A 106 -26.23 30.59 -20.23
N CYS A 107 -25.15 30.60 -21.01
CA CYS A 107 -23.80 30.34 -20.50
C CYS A 107 -23.48 31.42 -19.46
N ASP A 108 -23.11 31.04 -18.24
CA ASP A 108 -22.84 31.96 -17.13
C ASP A 108 -21.79 33.04 -17.49
N ASN A 109 -20.83 32.69 -18.33
CA ASN A 109 -19.86 33.59 -18.92
C ASN A 109 -20.28 34.02 -20.34
N GLY A 110 -20.44 35.32 -20.56
CA GLY A 110 -20.79 35.89 -21.87
C GLY A 110 -19.73 35.70 -22.97
N CYS A 111 -18.47 35.45 -22.59
CA CYS A 111 -17.33 35.24 -23.48
C CYS A 111 -16.39 34.16 -22.93
N GLY A 112 -16.03 33.18 -23.74
CA GLY A 112 -15.10 32.10 -23.36
C GLY A 112 -15.81 30.89 -22.74
N SER A 113 -15.07 30.08 -21.96
CA SER A 113 -15.60 28.89 -21.29
C SER A 113 -16.44 29.27 -20.07
N GLY A 114 -17.64 28.73 -19.96
CA GLY A 114 -18.53 28.86 -18.81
C GLY A 114 -19.27 27.56 -18.51
N THR A 115 -20.30 27.62 -17.66
CA THR A 115 -21.27 26.54 -17.45
C THR A 115 -22.70 26.95 -17.83
N GLN A 116 -23.47 25.97 -18.31
CA GLN A 116 -24.91 26.05 -18.42
C GLN A 116 -25.51 25.04 -17.44
N ARG A 117 -26.67 25.39 -16.88
CA ARG A 117 -27.48 24.50 -16.06
C ARG A 117 -28.81 24.24 -16.75
N ARG A 118 -29.45 23.12 -16.43
CA ARG A 118 -30.89 22.92 -16.67
C ARG A 118 -31.46 22.08 -15.55
N SER A 119 -32.75 22.28 -15.30
CA SER A 119 -33.51 21.50 -14.35
C SER A 119 -34.69 20.78 -15.03
N ARG A 120 -35.24 19.79 -14.36
CA ARG A 120 -36.57 19.23 -14.63
C ARG A 120 -37.29 19.03 -13.31
N VAL A 121 -38.61 18.96 -13.35
CA VAL A 121 -39.42 18.75 -12.15
C VAL A 121 -39.93 17.33 -12.09
N ILE A 122 -40.35 16.89 -10.92
CA ILE A 122 -41.06 15.63 -10.76
C ILE A 122 -42.51 15.89 -11.17
N GLU A 123 -43.00 15.20 -12.20
CA GLU A 123 -44.41 15.27 -12.62
C GLU A 123 -45.25 14.26 -11.84
N ILE A 124 -44.68 13.10 -11.55
CA ILE A 124 -45.29 12.04 -10.75
C ILE A 124 -44.23 11.55 -9.76
N SER A 125 -44.40 11.84 -8.48
CA SER A 125 -43.55 11.32 -7.42
C SER A 125 -43.72 9.81 -7.27
N GLU A 126 -42.64 9.11 -6.93
CA GLU A 126 -42.69 7.67 -6.69
C GLU A 126 -43.65 7.32 -5.54
N LYS A 127 -44.37 6.21 -5.70
CA LYS A 127 -45.22 5.65 -4.64
C LYS A 127 -45.05 4.13 -4.59
N ASN A 128 -45.30 3.61 -3.39
CA ASN A 128 -45.44 2.18 -3.11
C ASN A 128 -44.26 1.31 -3.57
N GLY A 129 -43.04 1.82 -3.43
CA GLY A 129 -41.80 1.12 -3.81
C GLY A 129 -41.31 1.36 -5.24
N GLY A 130 -42.01 2.18 -6.04
CA GLY A 130 -41.58 2.55 -7.39
C GLY A 130 -40.21 3.23 -7.45
N LYS A 131 -39.61 3.24 -8.65
CA LYS A 131 -38.25 3.77 -8.87
C LYS A 131 -38.14 5.23 -8.45
N HIS A 132 -37.12 5.52 -7.63
CA HIS A 132 -36.77 6.88 -7.23
C HIS A 132 -36.48 7.80 -8.42
N CYS A 133 -36.80 9.08 -8.26
CA CYS A 133 -36.58 10.07 -9.30
C CYS A 133 -35.11 10.17 -9.72
N PRO A 134 -34.79 10.16 -11.03
CA PRO A 134 -33.44 10.45 -11.51
C PRO A 134 -33.09 11.92 -11.24
N ARG A 135 -31.80 12.28 -11.30
CA ARG A 135 -31.33 13.65 -11.03
C ARG A 135 -32.16 14.70 -11.78
N LEU A 136 -32.57 15.72 -11.02
CA LEU A 136 -33.41 16.84 -11.46
C LEU A 136 -32.58 18.03 -11.96
N ASP A 137 -31.27 18.00 -11.72
CA ASP A 137 -30.29 19.02 -12.09
C ASP A 137 -29.25 18.46 -13.07
N GLN A 138 -28.88 19.24 -14.08
CA GLN A 138 -27.74 18.92 -14.95
C GLN A 138 -26.91 20.17 -15.21
N VAL A 139 -25.58 20.02 -15.17
CA VAL A 139 -24.61 21.07 -15.47
C VAL A 139 -23.72 20.59 -16.62
N ARG A 140 -23.42 21.47 -17.58
CA ARG A 140 -22.43 21.20 -18.64
C ARG A 140 -21.53 22.42 -18.85
N THR A 141 -20.33 22.19 -19.34
CA THR A 141 -19.48 23.27 -19.87
C THR A 141 -20.06 23.80 -21.18
N CYS A 142 -19.96 25.11 -21.36
CA CYS A 142 -20.34 25.83 -22.56
C CYS A 142 -19.19 26.72 -23.02
N ARG A 143 -19.22 27.14 -24.28
CA ARG A 143 -18.45 28.28 -24.76
C ARG A 143 -19.40 29.27 -25.40
N SER A 144 -19.51 30.47 -24.81
CA SER A 144 -20.34 31.53 -25.39
C SER A 144 -19.59 32.25 -26.49
N PHE A 145 -20.27 32.44 -27.63
CA PHE A 145 -19.77 33.16 -28.80
C PHE A 145 -20.72 34.28 -29.26
N GLN A 146 -21.85 34.49 -28.59
CA GLN A 146 -22.83 35.52 -28.99
C GLN A 146 -22.48 36.88 -28.36
N THR A 147 -22.33 37.89 -29.22
CA THR A 147 -21.99 39.30 -28.93
C THR A 147 -20.55 39.62 -28.49
N CYS A 148 -19.57 38.83 -28.93
CA CYS A 148 -18.20 39.35 -29.12
C CYS A 148 -18.00 40.07 -30.47
N HIS A 149 -19.03 40.74 -31.03
CA HIS A 149 -18.95 41.34 -32.37
C HIS A 149 -19.74 42.65 -32.55
N ALA A 150 -19.01 43.76 -32.61
CA ALA A 150 -19.02 44.67 -33.76
C ALA A 150 -17.65 45.41 -33.84
N GLY A 151 -16.92 45.39 -34.95
CA GLY A 151 -17.25 44.65 -36.16
C GLY A 151 -16.20 44.63 -37.27
N ILE A 152 -16.63 43.93 -38.32
CA ILE A 152 -16.31 44.11 -39.74
C ILE A 152 -14.93 43.63 -40.25
N ARG A 153 -15.03 42.90 -41.36
CA ARG A 153 -13.97 42.24 -42.13
C ARG A 153 -12.96 43.23 -42.72
N SER A 154 -11.68 42.98 -42.46
CA SER A 154 -10.63 42.99 -43.49
C SER A 154 -9.49 42.06 -43.08
N GLN A 155 -8.85 41.40 -44.04
CA GLN A 155 -7.59 40.65 -43.81
C GLN A 155 -6.41 41.65 -43.63
N PRO A 156 -5.16 41.20 -43.41
CA PRO A 156 -4.62 41.00 -42.07
C PRO A 156 -3.45 41.96 -41.77
N HIS A 157 -3.42 42.54 -40.57
CA HIS A 157 -2.26 43.31 -40.11
C HIS A 157 -1.69 42.72 -38.81
N ALA A 158 -0.90 41.66 -39.00
CA ALA A 158 0.05 41.22 -37.99
C ALA A 158 1.06 42.35 -37.71
N LYS A 159 1.18 42.78 -36.46
CA LYS A 159 2.36 43.52 -35.99
C LYS A 159 3.39 42.50 -35.54
N SER A 160 4.62 42.61 -36.03
CA SER A 160 5.63 41.54 -36.00
C SER A 160 6.82 41.85 -35.11
N VAL A 161 7.39 40.82 -34.47
CA VAL A 161 8.77 40.80 -33.95
C VAL A 161 9.39 39.47 -34.34
N THR A 162 10.55 39.47 -35.01
CA THR A 162 11.19 38.26 -35.54
C THR A 162 12.50 37.99 -34.82
N LEU A 163 12.55 36.88 -34.09
CA LEU A 163 13.57 36.58 -33.10
C LEU A 163 14.51 35.48 -33.59
N LEU A 164 15.74 35.87 -33.98
CA LEU A 164 16.75 35.01 -34.61
C LEU A 164 17.75 34.50 -33.56
N ALA A 165 17.75 33.20 -33.30
CA ALA A 165 18.69 32.58 -32.36
C ALA A 165 20.13 32.55 -32.89
N LEU A 166 21.11 32.92 -32.06
CA LEU A 166 22.52 32.63 -32.32
C LEU A 166 23.14 31.95 -31.09
N PHE A 167 23.56 30.71 -31.28
CA PHE A 167 24.32 29.95 -30.29
C PHE A 167 25.75 30.49 -30.14
N PRO A 168 26.29 30.60 -28.91
CA PRO A 168 27.73 30.78 -28.73
C PRO A 168 28.45 29.48 -29.12
N GLY A 169 29.57 29.60 -29.83
CA GLY A 169 30.28 28.47 -30.44
C GLY A 169 31.08 27.55 -29.49
N ASP A 170 30.89 27.66 -28.17
CA ASP A 170 31.59 26.83 -27.18
C ASP A 170 30.62 25.80 -26.58
N GLY A 171 30.89 24.53 -26.87
CA GLY A 171 29.97 23.44 -26.57
C GLY A 171 29.96 23.01 -25.11
N ASN A 172 28.89 23.37 -24.38
CA ASN A 172 28.19 22.46 -23.45
C ASN A 172 26.86 22.99 -22.85
N SER A 173 26.18 23.97 -23.48
CA SER A 173 24.89 24.48 -22.99
C SER A 173 23.80 24.44 -24.06
N THR A 174 22.58 24.07 -23.65
CA THR A 174 21.35 24.15 -24.44
C THR A 174 20.67 25.53 -24.35
N ASP A 175 21.30 26.51 -23.70
CA ASP A 175 20.79 27.87 -23.56
C ASP A 175 20.85 28.67 -24.87
N VAL A 176 19.70 29.17 -25.32
CA VAL A 176 19.58 29.97 -26.55
C VAL A 176 19.68 31.47 -26.25
N ARG A 177 20.57 32.18 -26.95
CA ARG A 177 20.55 33.65 -27.05
C ARG A 177 19.86 34.08 -28.33
N ILE A 178 19.02 35.10 -28.22
CA ILE A 178 18.19 35.58 -29.33
C ILE A 178 18.57 37.02 -29.70
N LYS A 179 18.72 37.28 -31.01
CA LYS A 179 18.99 38.60 -31.61
C LYS A 179 17.87 38.97 -32.59
N ASP A 180 17.71 40.26 -32.84
CA ASP A 180 16.68 40.78 -33.73
C ASP A 180 17.21 40.86 -35.18
N ARG A 181 16.72 39.98 -36.07
CA ARG A 181 17.02 40.03 -37.52
C ARG A 181 16.02 39.20 -38.34
N ILE A 182 15.77 39.66 -39.56
CA ILE A 182 14.89 39.01 -40.54
C ILE A 182 15.65 37.87 -41.24
N VAL A 183 15.03 36.68 -41.31
CA VAL A 183 15.47 35.54 -42.11
C VAL A 183 14.66 35.54 -43.42
N ASP A 184 15.35 35.44 -44.55
CA ASP A 184 14.73 35.59 -45.90
C ASP A 184 15.17 34.46 -46.85
N LYS A 185 15.26 33.23 -46.34
CA LYS A 185 15.60 32.02 -47.13
C LYS A 185 14.76 30.81 -46.73
N ARG A 186 14.44 29.97 -47.72
CA ARG A 186 13.78 28.68 -47.53
C ARG A 186 14.78 27.66 -46.98
N GLY A 187 14.84 27.56 -45.65
CA GLY A 187 15.62 26.57 -44.91
C GLY A 187 14.74 25.57 -44.15
N SER A 188 15.38 24.63 -43.44
CA SER A 188 14.70 23.71 -42.52
C SER A 188 14.74 24.27 -41.09
N CYS A 189 13.57 24.42 -40.47
CA CYS A 189 13.44 24.98 -39.12
C CYS A 189 13.17 23.89 -38.10
N VAL A 190 13.46 24.18 -36.83
CA VAL A 190 12.92 23.40 -35.69
C VAL A 190 11.82 24.22 -35.03
N ALA A 191 10.73 23.56 -34.66
CA ALA A 191 9.62 24.17 -33.93
C ALA A 191 9.77 24.01 -32.42
N PHE A 192 9.45 25.06 -31.68
CA PHE A 192 9.53 25.12 -30.23
C PHE A 192 8.20 25.60 -29.65
N THR A 193 7.72 24.92 -28.61
CA THR A 193 6.56 25.39 -27.84
C THR A 193 7.05 26.05 -26.57
N VAL A 194 6.62 27.30 -26.32
CA VAL A 194 6.97 28.06 -25.11
C VAL A 194 6.25 27.44 -23.92
N LEU A 195 7.00 26.89 -22.97
CA LEU A 195 6.42 26.28 -21.76
C LEU A 195 6.23 27.28 -20.63
N ARG A 196 7.13 28.27 -20.52
CA ARG A 196 7.06 29.27 -19.45
C ARG A 196 7.83 30.54 -19.80
N ILE A 197 7.33 31.70 -19.38
CA ILE A 197 8.04 32.99 -19.52
C ILE A 197 8.09 33.77 -18.21
N SER A 198 9.13 34.59 -18.07
CA SER A 198 9.23 35.55 -16.97
C SER A 198 8.36 36.78 -17.23
N ARG A 199 7.88 37.41 -16.15
CA ARG A 199 7.06 38.64 -16.20
C ARG A 199 7.74 39.83 -16.90
N GLY A 200 9.06 39.77 -17.14
CA GLY A 200 9.79 40.77 -17.90
C GLY A 200 9.53 40.73 -19.41
N CYS A 201 9.02 39.62 -19.95
CA CYS A 201 8.83 39.45 -21.40
C CYS A 201 7.66 40.25 -21.99
N SER A 202 6.64 40.57 -21.18
CA SER A 202 5.48 41.37 -21.61
C SER A 202 5.84 42.79 -22.05
N LYS A 203 7.02 43.30 -21.66
CA LYS A 203 7.52 44.61 -22.09
C LYS A 203 8.21 44.60 -23.46
N ILE A 204 8.44 43.42 -24.05
CA ILE A 204 9.20 43.23 -25.30
C ILE A 204 8.27 42.82 -26.43
N SER A 205 7.31 41.91 -26.19
CA SER A 205 6.26 41.58 -27.16
C SER A 205 5.09 40.88 -26.48
N ASN A 206 3.86 41.24 -26.89
CA ASN A 206 2.64 40.56 -26.46
C ASN A 206 2.41 39.21 -27.19
N LEU A 207 3.25 38.87 -28.18
CA LEU A 207 3.13 37.66 -29.01
C LEU A 207 3.80 36.42 -28.41
N LEU A 208 4.66 36.62 -27.40
CA LEU A 208 5.27 35.56 -26.62
C LEU A 208 4.38 35.27 -25.42
N SER A 209 3.52 34.25 -25.53
CA SER A 209 2.74 33.68 -24.42
C SER A 209 3.12 32.22 -24.18
N GLU A 210 2.82 31.71 -23.00
CA GLU A 210 2.93 30.28 -22.71
C GLU A 210 1.95 29.52 -23.63
N GLY A 211 2.42 28.43 -24.24
CA GLY A 211 1.72 27.71 -25.32
C GLY A 211 2.04 28.19 -26.75
N SER A 212 2.66 29.36 -26.95
CA SER A 212 3.01 29.84 -28.31
C SER A 212 4.04 28.94 -29.00
N ARG A 213 3.88 28.73 -30.31
CA ARG A 213 4.80 27.93 -31.15
C ARG A 213 5.67 28.82 -32.03
N ILE A 214 6.98 28.77 -31.80
CA ILE A 214 8.01 29.57 -32.46
C ILE A 214 8.87 28.64 -33.30
N CYS A 215 9.25 29.03 -34.51
CA CYS A 215 10.10 28.21 -35.37
C CYS A 215 11.39 28.96 -35.69
N VAL A 216 12.52 28.27 -35.58
CA VAL A 216 13.86 28.86 -35.65
C VAL A 216 14.66 28.13 -36.72
N GLU A 217 15.30 28.88 -37.61
CA GLU A 217 16.14 28.33 -38.67
C GLU A 217 17.34 27.57 -38.08
N ARG A 218 17.55 26.34 -38.56
CA ARG A 218 18.63 25.49 -38.11
C ARG A 218 19.82 25.61 -39.08
N PRO A 219 21.04 25.93 -38.61
CA PRO A 219 22.23 25.86 -39.46
C PRO A 219 22.37 24.47 -40.09
N GLY A 220 22.64 24.42 -41.40
CA GLY A 220 22.62 23.17 -42.17
C GLY A 220 23.65 22.11 -41.75
N ASN A 221 24.63 22.49 -40.92
CA ASN A 221 25.76 21.68 -40.49
C ASN A 221 25.64 21.10 -39.05
N GLU A 222 24.52 21.29 -38.36
CA GLU A 222 24.30 20.72 -37.01
C GLU A 222 23.39 19.47 -37.01
N SER A 223 23.35 18.71 -35.91
CA SER A 223 22.39 17.61 -35.71
C SER A 223 21.05 18.11 -35.15
N LEU A 224 19.95 17.43 -35.47
CA LEU A 224 18.61 17.74 -34.95
C LEU A 224 18.50 17.44 -33.45
N ASP A 225 19.20 16.42 -32.94
CA ASP A 225 19.08 15.95 -31.54
C ASP A 225 19.45 17.03 -30.51
N LYS A 226 20.30 18.00 -30.88
CA LYS A 226 20.62 19.17 -30.05
C LYS A 226 19.42 20.08 -29.74
N TYR A 227 18.35 19.96 -30.51
CA TYR A 227 17.17 20.82 -30.47
C TYR A 227 15.94 20.12 -29.89
N VAL A 228 16.01 18.80 -29.64
CA VAL A 228 14.90 18.00 -29.12
C VAL A 228 14.95 17.97 -27.59
N GLY A 229 13.83 18.25 -26.93
CA GLY A 229 13.74 18.30 -25.46
C GLY A 229 13.55 19.71 -24.90
N ILE A 230 13.72 19.88 -23.58
CA ILE A 230 13.38 21.10 -22.86
C ILE A 230 14.61 22.01 -22.66
N GLY A 231 14.59 23.19 -23.30
CA GLY A 231 15.63 24.21 -23.20
C GLY A 231 15.22 25.44 -22.39
N ARG A 232 16.20 26.33 -22.15
CA ARG A 232 16.02 27.65 -21.55
C ARG A 232 16.55 28.74 -22.49
N TRP A 233 16.12 29.98 -22.29
CA TRP A 233 16.57 31.12 -23.08
C TRP A 233 16.59 32.42 -22.27
N LYS A 234 17.45 33.35 -22.68
CA LYS A 234 17.57 34.73 -22.16
C LYS A 234 17.72 35.70 -23.32
N LEU A 235 16.94 36.77 -23.34
CA LEU A 235 17.03 37.81 -24.37
C LEU A 235 18.17 38.80 -24.03
N SER A 236 19.11 39.02 -24.95
CA SER A 236 20.16 40.04 -24.79
C SER A 236 19.66 41.36 -25.35
N THR A 237 19.43 42.36 -24.49
CA THR A 237 19.00 43.69 -24.90
C THR A 237 20.19 44.55 -25.35
N ASP A 238 20.80 44.18 -26.48
CA ASP A 238 21.85 44.96 -27.14
C ASP A 238 21.36 45.46 -28.51
N ILE A 239 20.68 46.61 -28.52
CA ILE A 239 20.27 47.29 -29.76
C ILE A 239 20.86 48.71 -29.80
N ALA A 240 21.80 48.89 -30.72
CA ALA A 240 22.22 50.13 -31.38
C ALA A 240 22.58 51.38 -30.53
N GLY A 241 23.88 51.57 -30.31
CA GLY A 241 24.55 52.76 -30.86
C GLY A 241 24.57 54.07 -30.06
N SER A 242 25.31 54.11 -28.94
CA SER A 242 26.21 55.24 -28.67
C SER A 242 27.40 54.78 -27.80
N GLY A 243 28.56 55.39 -27.99
CA GLY A 243 29.79 54.89 -27.38
C GLY A 243 30.02 55.43 -25.97
N ASN A 244 30.15 54.54 -24.98
CA ASN A 244 31.18 54.71 -23.95
C ASN A 244 31.55 53.40 -23.24
N ARG A 245 32.84 53.25 -22.91
CA ARG A 245 33.37 52.08 -22.19
C ARG A 245 33.20 52.24 -20.68
N ARG A 246 32.55 51.27 -20.01
CA ARG A 246 33.07 50.51 -18.83
C ARG A 246 31.95 49.75 -18.11
N GLY A 247 32.30 48.55 -17.64
CA GLY A 247 31.50 47.52 -16.96
C GLY A 247 30.17 47.89 -16.28
N ARG A 248 29.09 47.25 -16.75
CA ARG A 248 27.95 46.86 -15.93
C ARG A 248 27.26 45.63 -16.54
N SER A 249 27.16 44.54 -15.77
CA SER A 249 26.30 43.41 -16.12
C SER A 249 24.85 43.79 -15.83
N THR A 250 24.06 44.04 -16.86
CA THR A 250 22.62 44.32 -16.73
C THR A 250 21.84 43.01 -16.83
N ASN A 251 21.16 42.64 -15.73
CA ASN A 251 20.28 41.46 -15.71
C ASN A 251 19.16 41.60 -16.75
N SER A 252 19.18 40.76 -17.79
CA SER A 252 18.05 40.61 -18.71
C SER A 252 16.83 40.07 -17.95
N THR A 253 15.82 40.91 -17.72
CA THR A 253 14.56 40.48 -17.10
C THR A 253 13.76 39.53 -18.00
N CYS A 254 14.04 39.57 -19.30
CA CYS A 254 13.63 38.70 -20.40
C CYS A 254 14.14 37.24 -20.42
N HIS A 255 13.41 36.23 -19.91
CA HIS A 255 13.81 34.81 -20.01
C HIS A 255 12.64 33.80 -19.95
N GLY A 256 12.86 32.56 -20.39
CA GLY A 256 11.84 31.50 -20.37
C GLY A 256 12.35 30.07 -20.60
N LYS A 257 11.39 29.12 -20.69
CA LYS A 257 11.57 27.70 -21.03
C LYS A 257 10.79 27.34 -22.30
N TRP A 258 11.34 26.44 -23.10
CA TRP A 258 10.70 25.89 -24.31
C TRP A 258 10.86 24.37 -24.38
N ILE A 259 10.04 23.69 -25.19
CA ILE A 259 10.28 22.31 -25.64
C ILE A 259 10.37 22.27 -27.18
N GLY A 260 11.40 21.63 -27.71
CA GLY A 260 11.65 21.49 -29.14
C GLY A 260 11.07 20.20 -29.71
N ASP A 261 10.50 20.30 -30.89
CA ASP A 261 9.91 19.18 -31.63
C ASP A 261 11.00 18.25 -32.18
N SER A 262 10.72 16.94 -32.23
CA SER A 262 11.63 15.92 -32.75
C SER A 262 11.67 15.85 -34.29
N ARG A 263 10.95 16.75 -34.96
CA ARG A 263 10.87 16.82 -36.44
C ARG A 263 11.18 18.23 -36.93
N LEU A 264 11.91 18.29 -38.04
CA LEU A 264 12.07 19.54 -38.80
C LEU A 264 10.71 19.97 -39.37
N VAL A 265 10.43 21.27 -39.31
CA VAL A 265 9.29 21.93 -39.95
C VAL A 265 9.78 22.82 -41.07
N ASP A 266 8.89 23.14 -42.01
CA ASP A 266 9.16 24.21 -42.96
C ASP A 266 9.38 25.52 -42.19
N CYS A 267 10.42 26.27 -42.54
CA CYS A 267 10.62 27.62 -42.04
C CYS A 267 9.51 28.61 -42.41
N HIS A 268 8.46 28.20 -43.13
CA HIS A 268 7.23 28.97 -43.40
C HIS A 268 5.94 28.24 -42.96
N ASP A 269 5.98 27.22 -42.09
CA ASP A 269 4.77 26.53 -41.59
C ASP A 269 3.81 27.53 -40.89
N PRO A 270 2.54 27.67 -41.33
CA PRO A 270 1.60 28.69 -40.83
C PRO A 270 1.15 28.49 -39.38
N ARG A 271 1.54 27.37 -38.73
CA ARG A 271 1.34 27.12 -37.30
C ARG A 271 2.49 27.66 -36.44
N CYS A 272 3.58 28.08 -37.08
CA CYS A 272 4.62 28.91 -36.48
C CYS A 272 4.22 30.38 -36.56
N VAL A 273 4.73 31.23 -35.66
CA VAL A 273 4.63 32.69 -35.82
C VAL A 273 5.52 33.13 -36.99
N GLN A 274 4.90 33.50 -38.12
CA GLN A 274 5.53 33.73 -39.44
C GLN A 274 5.10 35.08 -40.05
N SER A 275 5.92 35.63 -40.94
CA SER A 275 5.61 36.85 -41.72
C SER A 275 5.02 36.53 -43.10
N SER A 276 4.50 37.57 -43.78
CA SER A 276 4.40 37.59 -45.24
C SER A 276 5.09 38.84 -45.81
N GLN A 277 5.63 38.71 -47.03
CA GLN A 277 6.62 39.62 -47.64
C GLN A 277 6.01 40.86 -48.32
N ALA A 278 6.88 41.81 -48.71
CA ALA A 278 6.57 43.10 -49.30
C ALA A 278 6.36 43.10 -50.83
N SER A 279 5.57 44.06 -51.34
CA SER A 279 5.58 44.59 -52.72
C SER A 279 4.58 45.75 -52.87
N PRO A 280 4.56 46.52 -53.98
CA PRO A 280 5.64 47.30 -54.62
C PRO A 280 5.28 48.81 -54.69
N TYR A 281 6.06 49.61 -55.44
CA TYR A 281 5.98 51.09 -55.56
C TYR A 281 6.41 51.86 -54.28
N THR A 282 7.19 52.94 -54.32
CA THR A 282 7.57 53.82 -55.45
C THR A 282 9.05 54.22 -55.40
N SER A 283 9.62 54.51 -56.57
CA SER A 283 10.99 55.00 -56.79
C SER A 283 11.36 56.28 -56.03
N GLN A 284 12.62 56.42 -55.61
CA GLN A 284 13.63 57.28 -56.29
C GLN A 284 14.99 57.36 -55.54
N LEU A 285 16.08 57.50 -56.33
CA LEU A 285 17.36 58.16 -56.02
C LEU A 285 18.11 57.74 -54.71
N PHE A 286 19.30 57.13 -54.76
CA PHE A 286 20.52 57.81 -55.20
C PHE A 286 21.68 56.87 -55.63
N ARG A 287 22.62 57.45 -56.39
CA ARG A 287 23.84 56.83 -56.93
C ARG A 287 24.89 56.52 -55.84
N GLY A 288 25.75 55.51 -56.05
CA GLY A 288 27.11 55.55 -55.44
C GLY A 288 27.96 54.28 -55.47
N ARG A 289 28.86 54.18 -56.47
CA ARG A 289 30.29 53.75 -56.41
C ARG A 289 30.77 52.83 -55.24
N ARG A 290 31.72 51.90 -55.35
CA ARG A 290 32.61 51.27 -56.37
C ARG A 290 33.78 50.63 -55.56
N ARG A 291 34.46 49.61 -56.10
CA ARG A 291 35.83 49.10 -55.77
C ARG A 291 35.96 48.13 -54.56
N ARG A 292 36.49 46.91 -54.79
CA ARG A 292 37.90 46.40 -54.71
C ARG A 292 38.36 46.19 -53.25
N GLY A 293 39.04 45.10 -52.85
CA GLY A 293 39.54 43.89 -53.56
C GLY A 293 40.91 43.44 -52.99
N ALA A 294 41.31 42.18 -53.20
CA ALA A 294 42.65 41.59 -52.91
C ALA A 294 43.08 41.51 -51.41
N SER A 295 44.03 40.68 -50.95
CA SER A 295 44.59 39.38 -51.43
C SER A 295 45.49 38.72 -50.34
N SER A 296 45.80 37.43 -50.54
CA SER A 296 47.11 36.74 -50.28
C SER A 296 47.80 36.70 -48.88
N ASN A 297 47.84 35.50 -48.25
CA ASN A 297 48.98 34.53 -48.20
C ASN A 297 50.46 34.98 -47.84
N PRO A 298 51.39 34.07 -47.42
CA PRO A 298 51.43 33.16 -46.24
C PRO A 298 52.87 33.10 -45.57
N VAL A 299 53.38 31.91 -45.12
CA VAL A 299 54.80 31.41 -45.10
C VAL A 299 55.65 31.26 -43.78
N VAL A 300 56.07 30.00 -43.45
CA VAL A 300 57.37 29.50 -42.84
C VAL A 300 57.73 29.81 -41.35
N SER A 301 58.57 29.06 -40.59
CA SER A 301 58.99 27.62 -40.54
C SER A 301 59.91 27.29 -39.31
N ASN A 302 60.04 25.99 -38.96
CA ASN A 302 61.26 25.24 -38.52
C ASN A 302 62.07 25.45 -37.18
N THR A 303 62.18 24.32 -36.45
CA THR A 303 63.39 23.60 -35.92
C THR A 303 64.17 23.97 -34.62
N ASP A 304 64.43 22.89 -33.84
CA ASP A 304 65.68 22.52 -33.10
C ASP A 304 66.19 23.39 -31.90
N ARG A 305 66.91 22.92 -30.85
CA ARG A 305 67.43 21.59 -30.39
C ARG A 305 68.03 21.69 -28.94
N VAL A 306 68.30 20.55 -28.26
CA VAL A 306 69.50 20.29 -27.37
C VAL A 306 69.62 21.04 -25.99
N VAL A 307 70.19 20.54 -24.85
CA VAL A 307 70.52 19.17 -24.36
C VAL A 307 71.03 19.13 -22.86
N ARG A 308 70.90 17.96 -22.18
CA ARG A 308 71.72 17.36 -21.06
C ARG A 308 71.78 17.88 -19.59
N ARG A 309 71.65 16.86 -18.70
CA ARG A 309 72.45 16.50 -17.47
C ARG A 309 72.31 17.38 -16.19
N ARG A 310 72.60 16.92 -14.95
CA ARG A 310 72.55 15.65 -14.17
C ARG A 310 73.32 15.91 -12.82
N ARG A 311 72.87 15.29 -11.70
CA ARG A 311 73.61 14.94 -10.44
C ARG A 311 73.73 15.92 -9.24
N ARG A 312 72.97 15.58 -8.18
CA ARG A 312 73.36 15.17 -6.79
C ARG A 312 74.41 15.95 -5.96
N GLY A 313 74.02 16.33 -4.73
CA GLY A 313 74.88 16.29 -3.52
C GLY A 313 74.35 17.14 -2.32
N ARG A 314 73.71 16.57 -1.28
CA ARG A 314 74.27 16.00 -0.01
C ARG A 314 74.68 17.02 1.09
N ARG A 315 73.97 17.06 2.23
CA ARG A 315 74.45 16.68 3.60
C ARG A 315 73.45 16.99 4.74
N ARG A 316 73.33 16.05 5.70
CA ARG A 316 73.31 16.12 7.20
C ARG A 316 72.46 17.25 7.88
N MET A 317 71.82 17.11 9.05
CA MET A 317 71.66 16.09 10.12
C MET A 317 70.49 16.57 11.06
N ARG A 318 70.09 16.06 12.23
CA ARG A 318 70.56 15.02 13.19
C ARG A 318 69.34 14.56 14.06
N SER A 319 69.12 13.24 14.24
CA SER A 319 68.80 12.51 15.51
C SER A 319 67.80 13.07 16.56
N ARG A 320 66.95 12.31 17.29
CA ARG A 320 67.04 11.00 18.00
C ARG A 320 65.58 10.54 18.31
N ARG A 321 65.21 9.32 18.73
CA ARG A 321 65.78 7.95 18.92
C ARG A 321 64.53 7.02 18.92
N ARG A 322 64.49 5.87 18.21
CA ARG A 322 64.96 4.51 18.64
C ARG A 322 64.40 4.09 20.02
N ARG A 323 63.85 2.88 20.23
CA ARG A 323 64.30 1.49 19.90
C ARG A 323 63.07 0.53 19.99
N ARG A 324 63.00 -0.73 19.56
CA ARG A 324 63.77 -1.71 18.71
C ARG A 324 62.76 -2.87 18.42
N ALA A 325 62.66 -3.51 17.25
CA ALA A 325 63.58 -4.49 16.60
C ALA A 325 63.76 -5.80 17.43
N VAL A 326 63.86 -7.03 16.91
CA VAL A 326 63.95 -7.65 15.54
C VAL A 326 63.80 -9.19 15.77
N ALA A 327 63.05 -10.02 15.02
CA ALA A 327 63.23 -10.64 13.68
C ALA A 327 64.38 -11.69 13.52
N VAL A 328 64.12 -12.75 12.71
CA VAL A 328 65.06 -13.77 12.15
C VAL A 328 65.56 -14.83 13.19
N ALA A 329 65.79 -16.14 12.95
CA ALA A 329 66.07 -16.94 11.74
C ALA A 329 65.62 -18.45 11.79
N GLU A 330 65.46 -19.05 10.61
CA GLU A 330 65.89 -20.38 10.09
C GLU A 330 65.87 -21.72 10.90
N ARG A 331 65.15 -22.70 10.30
CA ARG A 331 65.50 -24.11 9.94
C ARG A 331 66.12 -25.13 10.93
N LEU A 332 65.42 -26.29 11.02
CA LEU A 332 65.89 -27.70 11.10
C LEU A 332 66.80 -28.10 12.31
N ASP A 333 66.68 -29.27 12.95
CA ASP A 333 66.12 -30.57 12.55
C ASP A 333 65.74 -31.43 13.80
N SER A 334 65.01 -32.53 13.55
CA SER A 334 65.02 -33.82 14.29
C SER A 334 64.45 -33.95 15.73
N SER A 335 63.45 -34.84 15.83
CA SER A 335 63.16 -35.76 16.94
C SER A 335 63.00 -35.23 18.39
N VAL A 336 61.75 -35.20 18.87
CA VAL A 336 61.14 -36.11 19.88
C VAL A 336 59.85 -35.44 20.41
N HIS A 337 58.69 -35.82 19.85
CA HIS A 337 57.36 -35.96 20.51
C HIS A 337 56.26 -36.25 19.47
N ASN A 338 56.36 -37.39 18.77
CA ASN A 338 55.23 -37.95 18.05
C ASN A 338 54.24 -38.55 19.06
N PHE A 339 53.31 -37.76 19.61
CA PHE A 339 52.02 -38.27 20.16
C PHE A 339 50.95 -37.19 20.49
N CYS A 340 50.87 -36.06 19.76
CA CYS A 340 49.77 -35.09 19.98
C CYS A 340 49.40 -34.18 18.77
N VAL A 341 49.42 -34.69 17.53
CA VAL A 341 49.02 -33.92 16.33
C VAL A 341 47.95 -34.64 15.52
N HIS A 342 46.75 -34.79 16.10
CA HIS A 342 45.55 -35.24 15.37
C HIS A 342 44.21 -34.68 15.89
N LEU A 343 44.23 -33.60 16.68
CA LEU A 343 43.04 -33.09 17.37
C LEU A 343 42.92 -31.55 17.49
N LEU A 344 43.60 -30.80 16.61
CA LEU A 344 43.56 -29.32 16.61
C LEU A 344 43.35 -28.67 15.22
N THR A 345 42.71 -29.37 14.28
CA THR A 345 41.86 -28.67 13.31
C THR A 345 40.59 -28.23 14.04
N VAL A 346 40.60 -26.98 14.56
CA VAL A 346 39.42 -26.38 15.18
C VAL A 346 38.31 -26.33 14.15
N ASN A 347 37.28 -27.13 14.39
CA ASN A 347 36.09 -27.23 13.56
C ASN A 347 35.29 -25.92 13.75
N MET A 348 35.53 -24.93 12.88
CA MET A 348 34.69 -23.72 12.82
C MET A 348 33.30 -24.12 12.28
N GLY A 349 32.40 -24.51 13.18
CA GLY A 349 31.00 -24.67 12.84
C GLY A 349 30.47 -23.37 12.24
N SER A 350 29.72 -23.46 11.13
CA SER A 350 29.18 -22.28 10.45
C SER A 350 28.36 -21.45 11.43
N LYS A 351 28.53 -20.12 11.37
CA LYS A 351 27.68 -19.23 12.15
C LYS A 351 26.32 -19.27 11.50
N LYS A 352 25.27 -19.56 12.26
CA LYS A 352 23.90 -19.63 11.73
C LYS A 352 23.43 -18.35 11.02
N SER A 353 24.07 -17.21 11.31
CA SER A 353 23.87 -15.93 10.61
C SER A 353 24.40 -15.89 9.17
N ASP A 354 25.26 -16.84 8.76
CA ASP A 354 25.89 -16.86 7.44
C ASP A 354 24.85 -16.94 6.30
N ILE A 355 23.69 -17.55 6.55
CA ILE A 355 22.55 -17.59 5.63
C ILE A 355 21.97 -16.21 5.30
N LEU A 356 22.17 -15.19 6.15
CA LEU A 356 21.65 -13.84 5.94
C LEU A 356 22.29 -13.14 4.73
N TYR A 357 23.52 -13.52 4.36
CA TYR A 357 24.17 -13.01 3.14
C TYR A 357 23.47 -13.46 1.84
N LEU A 358 22.54 -14.42 1.90
CA LEU A 358 21.73 -14.80 0.73
C LEU A 358 20.65 -13.76 0.39
N PHE A 359 20.28 -12.91 1.35
CA PHE A 359 19.35 -11.78 1.17
C PHE A 359 20.03 -10.51 0.62
N ASP A 360 21.36 -10.45 0.65
CA ASP A 360 22.10 -9.35 0.05
C ASP A 360 22.14 -9.50 -1.47
N ARG A 361 21.84 -8.41 -2.19
CA ARG A 361 21.91 -8.26 -3.65
C ARG A 361 21.22 -9.41 -4.43
N PRO A 362 19.87 -9.46 -4.44
CA PRO A 362 19.11 -10.62 -4.92
C PRO A 362 19.34 -11.00 -6.39
N ALA A 363 19.74 -10.06 -7.27
CA ALA A 363 20.09 -10.37 -8.65
C ALA A 363 21.58 -10.73 -8.82
N GLU A 364 22.49 -10.17 -8.02
CA GLU A 364 23.92 -10.55 -8.04
C GLU A 364 24.12 -12.05 -7.74
N PRO A 365 24.96 -12.78 -8.50
CA PRO A 365 25.26 -14.19 -8.22
C PRO A 365 25.86 -14.44 -6.83
N VAL A 366 25.65 -15.64 -6.28
CA VAL A 366 26.02 -15.99 -4.89
C VAL A 366 27.54 -16.06 -4.66
N TYR A 367 28.33 -16.28 -5.72
CA TYR A 367 29.79 -16.26 -5.67
C TYR A 367 30.42 -14.85 -5.69
N VAL A 368 29.63 -13.79 -5.89
CA VAL A 368 30.09 -12.40 -5.77
C VAL A 368 30.09 -12.01 -4.28
N PRO A 369 31.15 -11.41 -3.71
CA PRO A 369 31.22 -11.06 -2.29
C PRO A 369 30.01 -10.25 -1.80
N LYS A 370 29.43 -10.65 -0.66
CA LYS A 370 28.18 -10.13 -0.09
C LYS A 370 28.44 -9.29 1.18
N GLY A 371 27.55 -8.33 1.42
CA GLY A 371 27.60 -7.37 2.52
C GLY A 371 28.80 -6.42 2.46
N GLU A 372 28.89 -5.53 3.43
CA GLU A 372 30.02 -4.59 3.58
C GLU A 372 31.32 -5.30 3.97
N ASN A 373 31.19 -6.43 4.71
CA ASN A 373 32.29 -7.31 5.08
C ASN A 373 32.85 -8.15 3.92
N LYS A 374 32.37 -7.96 2.68
CA LYS A 374 32.80 -8.68 1.46
C LYS A 374 32.99 -10.20 1.66
N VAL A 375 31.94 -10.87 2.13
CA VAL A 375 31.95 -12.31 2.42
C VAL A 375 31.52 -13.10 1.20
N ALA A 376 32.31 -14.06 0.74
CA ALA A 376 31.94 -14.92 -0.40
C ALA A 376 31.54 -16.32 0.06
N PHE A 377 30.64 -16.97 -0.69
CA PHE A 377 30.39 -18.41 -0.53
C PHE A 377 31.44 -19.20 -1.33
N ASP A 378 31.99 -20.26 -0.74
CA ASP A 378 32.91 -21.18 -1.43
C ASP A 378 32.10 -22.20 -2.25
N VAL A 379 31.53 -21.71 -3.37
CA VAL A 379 30.55 -22.43 -4.17
C VAL A 379 31.21 -23.60 -4.93
N PRO A 380 30.71 -24.85 -4.79
CA PRO A 380 31.13 -25.98 -5.60
C PRO A 380 31.01 -25.71 -7.11
N ALA A 381 31.96 -26.16 -7.93
CA ALA A 381 31.92 -25.89 -9.38
C ALA A 381 30.65 -26.42 -10.07
N ASN A 382 30.14 -27.58 -9.63
CA ASN A 382 28.87 -28.17 -10.09
C ASN A 382 27.63 -27.41 -9.59
N TYR A 383 27.76 -26.53 -8.59
CA TYR A 383 26.68 -25.66 -8.12
C TYR A 383 26.56 -24.38 -8.95
N LEU A 384 27.51 -24.05 -9.82
CA LEU A 384 27.35 -22.92 -10.73
C LEU A 384 26.34 -23.25 -11.84
N PRO A 385 25.59 -22.26 -12.36
CA PRO A 385 24.78 -22.41 -13.57
C PRO A 385 25.59 -22.96 -14.75
N GLY A 386 24.96 -23.79 -15.60
CA GLY A 386 25.66 -24.58 -16.63
C GLY A 386 26.50 -23.75 -17.62
N ASP A 387 26.03 -22.54 -17.95
CA ASP A 387 26.73 -21.54 -18.77
C ASP A 387 28.06 -21.05 -18.15
N ARG A 388 28.25 -21.26 -16.84
CA ARG A 388 29.38 -20.73 -16.05
C ARG A 388 30.32 -21.80 -15.53
N GLN A 389 29.92 -23.07 -15.55
CA GLN A 389 30.73 -24.18 -15.01
C GLN A 389 32.10 -24.29 -15.69
N GLN A 390 32.17 -24.10 -17.01
CA GLN A 390 33.44 -24.11 -17.77
C GLN A 390 34.41 -23.00 -17.33
N ASN A 391 33.88 -21.86 -16.89
CA ASN A 391 34.66 -20.70 -16.46
C ASN A 391 34.78 -20.59 -14.92
N ALA A 392 34.36 -21.61 -14.17
CA ALA A 392 34.31 -21.60 -12.71
C ALA A 392 35.62 -21.12 -12.04
N PRO A 393 36.83 -21.63 -12.42
CA PRO A 393 38.07 -21.19 -11.79
C PRO A 393 38.38 -19.71 -12.06
N ALA A 394 38.12 -19.22 -13.27
CA ALA A 394 38.34 -17.82 -13.65
C ALA A 394 37.37 -16.87 -12.93
N ILE A 395 36.10 -17.30 -12.76
CA ILE A 395 35.07 -16.54 -12.05
C ILE A 395 35.40 -16.44 -10.56
N VAL A 396 35.77 -17.55 -9.91
CA VAL A 396 36.11 -17.57 -8.48
C VAL A 396 37.40 -16.77 -8.22
N ASN A 397 38.43 -16.94 -9.05
CA ASN A 397 39.69 -16.19 -8.89
C ASN A 397 39.52 -14.68 -9.09
N ARG A 398 38.59 -14.23 -9.96
CA ARG A 398 38.33 -12.80 -10.20
C ARG A 398 37.96 -12.03 -8.93
N PHE A 399 37.26 -12.66 -7.99
CA PHE A 399 36.81 -12.01 -6.75
C PHE A 399 37.67 -12.36 -5.53
N ALA A 400 38.77 -13.10 -5.72
CA ALA A 400 39.64 -13.53 -4.60
C ALA A 400 40.24 -12.32 -3.85
N ASP A 401 40.77 -11.33 -4.57
CA ASP A 401 41.36 -10.11 -3.99
C ASP A 401 40.32 -9.19 -3.32
N ASP A 402 39.05 -9.32 -3.70
CA ASP A 402 37.92 -8.59 -3.12
C ASP A 402 37.25 -9.36 -1.96
N THR A 403 37.60 -10.61 -1.70
CA THR A 403 36.95 -11.45 -0.68
C THR A 403 37.70 -11.34 0.65
N ALA A 404 37.04 -10.83 1.70
CA ALA A 404 37.66 -10.74 3.02
C ALA A 404 37.55 -12.04 3.84
N SER A 405 36.46 -12.81 3.64
CA SER A 405 36.27 -14.12 4.26
C SER A 405 35.36 -15.03 3.43
N LYS A 406 35.45 -16.34 3.64
CA LYS A 406 34.69 -17.35 2.90
C LYS A 406 33.80 -18.19 3.82
N ILE A 407 32.57 -18.44 3.39
CA ILE A 407 31.63 -19.38 4.00
C ILE A 407 31.74 -20.71 3.24
N SER A 408 32.07 -21.80 3.95
CA SER A 408 32.16 -23.14 3.38
C SER A 408 30.78 -23.68 2.99
N VAL A 409 30.65 -24.23 1.78
CA VAL A 409 29.40 -24.81 1.28
C VAL A 409 29.57 -26.32 1.10
N LYS A 410 28.99 -27.08 2.03
CA LYS A 410 28.96 -28.55 2.00
C LYS A 410 28.29 -29.05 0.72
N GLN A 411 28.90 -29.97 -0.02
CA GLN A 411 28.22 -30.64 -1.15
C GLN A 411 27.16 -31.63 -0.62
N ILE A 412 25.97 -31.62 -1.22
CA ILE A 412 24.86 -32.52 -0.90
C ILE A 412 24.27 -33.15 -2.17
N SER A 413 23.48 -34.21 -2.01
CA SER A 413 22.59 -34.69 -3.07
C SER A 413 21.57 -33.60 -3.40
N LEU A 414 21.57 -33.16 -4.65
CA LEU A 414 20.73 -32.04 -5.10
C LEU A 414 19.24 -32.47 -5.18
N PRO A 415 18.30 -31.66 -4.68
CA PRO A 415 16.87 -31.94 -4.81
C PRO A 415 16.39 -31.67 -6.24
N ASP A 416 15.25 -32.26 -6.59
CA ASP A 416 14.56 -31.90 -7.83
C ASP A 416 13.97 -30.48 -7.75
N LEU A 417 14.42 -29.61 -8.65
CA LEU A 417 13.93 -28.24 -8.82
C LEU A 417 13.02 -28.07 -10.06
N SER A 418 12.63 -29.17 -10.73
CA SER A 418 11.79 -29.15 -11.95
C SER A 418 10.53 -28.29 -11.83
N VAL A 419 9.92 -28.26 -10.64
CA VAL A 419 8.74 -27.43 -10.34
C VAL A 419 9.12 -25.97 -10.08
N PRO A 420 9.94 -25.59 -9.06
CA PRO A 420 10.33 -24.19 -8.86
C PRO A 420 10.97 -23.49 -10.07
N LEU A 421 11.60 -24.23 -11.00
CA LEU A 421 12.18 -23.67 -12.22
C LEU A 421 11.18 -23.38 -13.34
N GLN A 422 9.88 -23.64 -13.15
CA GLN A 422 8.81 -23.24 -14.07
C GLN A 422 8.50 -21.73 -14.07
N LEU A 423 9.03 -20.99 -13.10
CA LEU A 423 9.03 -19.52 -13.08
C LEU A 423 10.41 -19.01 -13.47
N GLY A 424 10.48 -18.20 -14.52
CA GLY A 424 11.73 -17.61 -14.99
C GLY A 424 12.42 -16.79 -13.91
N ARG A 425 13.77 -16.80 -13.89
CA ARG A 425 14.57 -16.12 -12.86
C ARG A 425 14.26 -14.61 -12.73
N ARG A 426 13.77 -14.00 -13.81
CA ARG A 426 13.40 -12.57 -13.92
C ARG A 426 11.91 -12.36 -14.19
N GLU A 427 11.07 -13.38 -14.06
CA GLU A 427 9.62 -13.19 -14.17
C GLU A 427 9.07 -12.54 -12.88
N PRO A 428 7.98 -11.77 -12.96
CA PRO A 428 7.37 -11.15 -11.78
C PRO A 428 6.68 -12.23 -10.93
N PHE A 429 6.88 -12.18 -9.61
CA PHE A 429 6.32 -13.13 -8.65
C PHE A 429 5.14 -12.54 -7.87
N SER A 430 4.11 -13.35 -7.60
CA SER A 430 2.91 -12.94 -6.88
C SER A 430 2.33 -14.12 -6.13
N LEU A 431 1.92 -13.91 -4.88
CA LEU A 431 1.17 -14.90 -4.11
C LEU A 431 -0.32 -14.98 -4.51
N PHE A 432 -0.88 -13.98 -5.18
CA PHE A 432 -2.29 -14.08 -5.61
C PHE A 432 -2.48 -15.01 -6.82
N ILE A 433 -1.41 -15.35 -7.55
CA ILE A 433 -1.44 -16.29 -8.68
C ILE A 433 -1.28 -17.74 -8.18
N PRO A 434 -2.27 -18.65 -8.36
CA PRO A 434 -2.22 -20.00 -7.82
C PRO A 434 -1.05 -20.84 -8.33
N LYS A 435 -0.63 -20.65 -9.59
CA LYS A 435 0.60 -21.26 -10.14
C LYS A 435 1.81 -20.92 -9.27
N HIS A 436 2.04 -19.63 -9.03
CA HIS A 436 3.20 -19.13 -8.28
C HIS A 436 3.22 -19.60 -6.83
N ARG A 437 2.05 -19.69 -6.17
CA ARG A 437 1.92 -20.28 -4.83
C ARG A 437 2.43 -21.71 -4.78
N LYS A 438 2.02 -22.56 -5.73
CA LYS A 438 2.46 -23.98 -5.82
C LYS A 438 3.97 -24.09 -6.03
N LEU A 439 4.56 -23.21 -6.84
CA LEU A 439 6.01 -23.18 -7.05
C LEU A 439 6.77 -22.76 -5.77
N ALA A 440 6.27 -21.75 -5.07
CA ALA A 440 6.83 -21.28 -3.80
C ALA A 440 6.70 -22.33 -2.69
N ALA A 441 5.53 -22.95 -2.55
CA ALA A 441 5.26 -24.04 -1.60
C ALA A 441 6.25 -25.19 -1.81
N ARG A 442 6.47 -25.63 -3.06
CA ARG A 442 7.43 -26.69 -3.36
C ARG A 442 8.87 -26.31 -2.99
N LEU A 443 9.26 -25.04 -3.14
CA LEU A 443 10.59 -24.56 -2.72
C LEU A 443 10.71 -24.53 -1.18
N ILE A 444 9.64 -24.13 -0.48
CA ILE A 444 9.56 -24.16 0.99
C ILE A 444 9.70 -25.61 1.50
N ASP A 445 8.98 -26.58 0.91
CA ASP A 445 9.07 -28.00 1.28
C ASP A 445 10.50 -28.54 1.17
N ILE A 446 11.22 -28.16 0.12
CA ILE A 446 12.63 -28.54 -0.10
C ILE A 446 13.51 -27.97 1.02
N PHE A 447 13.33 -26.70 1.38
CA PHE A 447 14.08 -26.04 2.45
C PHE A 447 13.77 -26.59 3.84
N LEU A 448 12.51 -26.93 4.11
CA LEU A 448 12.09 -27.55 5.38
C LEU A 448 12.54 -29.02 5.48
N GLY A 449 12.58 -29.74 4.36
CA GLY A 449 13.03 -31.13 4.30
C GLY A 449 14.53 -31.35 4.55
N MET A 450 15.35 -30.29 4.58
CA MET A 450 16.79 -30.40 4.86
C MET A 450 17.05 -30.74 6.34
N ARG A 451 17.84 -31.80 6.57
CA ARG A 451 18.05 -32.40 7.91
C ARG A 451 18.86 -31.50 8.85
N THR A 452 19.88 -30.83 8.33
CA THR A 452 20.78 -29.97 9.12
C THR A 452 20.83 -28.55 8.56
N TYR A 453 21.29 -27.61 9.37
CA TYR A 453 21.53 -26.23 8.94
C TYR A 453 22.52 -26.17 7.76
N ASP A 454 23.58 -26.99 7.76
CA ASP A 454 24.57 -26.98 6.67
C ASP A 454 24.00 -27.51 5.35
N ASP A 455 23.11 -28.51 5.41
CA ASP A 455 22.36 -28.98 4.24
C ASP A 455 21.39 -27.90 3.72
N PHE A 456 20.72 -27.20 4.65
CA PHE A 456 19.82 -26.07 4.35
C PHE A 456 20.55 -24.89 3.72
N LEU A 457 21.72 -24.51 4.24
CA LEU A 457 22.59 -23.49 3.66
C LEU A 457 23.05 -23.90 2.26
N SER A 458 23.47 -25.16 2.08
CA SER A 458 23.93 -25.69 0.80
C SER A 458 22.84 -25.67 -0.29
N VAL A 459 21.63 -26.16 0.01
CA VAL A 459 20.53 -26.11 -0.95
C VAL A 459 20.11 -24.67 -1.25
N SER A 460 20.16 -23.77 -0.26
CA SER A 460 19.82 -22.36 -0.44
C SER A 460 20.81 -21.67 -1.39
N VAL A 461 22.12 -21.90 -1.21
CA VAL A 461 23.17 -21.44 -2.14
C VAL A 461 22.96 -22.01 -3.55
N TYR A 462 22.63 -23.29 -3.68
CA TYR A 462 22.36 -23.91 -4.98
C TYR A 462 21.13 -23.33 -5.70
N CYS A 463 20.04 -23.07 -4.95
CA CYS A 463 18.80 -22.54 -5.50
C CYS A 463 18.93 -21.06 -5.92
N ARG A 464 19.60 -20.23 -5.11
CA ARG A 464 19.62 -18.76 -5.23
C ARG A 464 19.95 -18.22 -6.63
N ASP A 465 20.87 -18.85 -7.34
CA ASP A 465 21.28 -18.39 -8.67
C ASP A 465 20.43 -18.98 -9.81
N ARG A 466 19.50 -19.90 -9.53
CA ARG A 466 18.66 -20.62 -10.51
C ARG A 466 17.19 -20.22 -10.46
N VAL A 467 16.57 -20.25 -9.28
CA VAL A 467 15.16 -19.92 -9.12
C VAL A 467 14.93 -18.40 -9.17
N ASN A 468 13.68 -18.00 -9.36
CA ASN A 468 13.25 -16.60 -9.27
C ASN A 468 13.69 -15.92 -7.97
N SER A 469 14.29 -14.72 -8.06
CA SER A 469 14.87 -14.01 -6.92
C SER A 469 13.82 -13.64 -5.85
N GLU A 470 12.63 -13.20 -6.24
CA GLU A 470 11.58 -12.83 -5.29
C GLU A 470 10.98 -14.05 -4.61
N MET A 471 10.65 -15.10 -5.38
CA MET A 471 10.17 -16.39 -4.87
C MET A 471 11.20 -17.04 -3.93
N PHE A 472 12.50 -16.92 -4.24
CA PHE A 472 13.58 -17.41 -3.39
C PHE A 472 13.60 -16.71 -2.04
N ILE A 473 13.57 -15.38 -2.01
CA ILE A 473 13.57 -14.61 -0.77
C ILE A 473 12.31 -14.90 0.07
N TYR A 474 11.14 -15.02 -0.56
CA TYR A 474 9.92 -15.44 0.12
C TYR A 474 10.05 -16.85 0.72
N ALA A 475 10.44 -17.85 -0.08
CA ALA A 475 10.55 -19.24 0.38
C ALA A 475 11.64 -19.42 1.45
N LEU A 476 12.79 -18.75 1.31
CA LEU A 476 13.86 -18.73 2.29
C LEU A 476 13.39 -18.11 3.61
N SER A 477 12.65 -16.98 3.52
CA SER A 477 12.04 -16.34 4.67
C SER A 477 11.11 -17.30 5.42
N VAL A 478 10.10 -17.87 4.73
CA VAL A 478 9.16 -18.82 5.35
C VAL A 478 9.89 -20.03 5.94
N ALA A 479 10.91 -20.57 5.28
CA ALA A 479 11.69 -21.67 5.83
C ALA A 479 12.41 -21.26 7.13
N MET A 480 13.12 -20.12 7.14
CA MET A 480 13.76 -19.60 8.36
C MET A 480 12.76 -19.29 9.47
N LEU A 481 11.52 -18.90 9.14
CA LEU A 481 10.45 -18.69 10.11
C LEU A 481 9.94 -19.98 10.77
N ASN A 482 10.10 -21.15 10.16
CA ASN A 482 9.49 -22.38 10.66
C ASN A 482 10.51 -23.47 11.04
N ARG A 483 11.79 -23.35 10.65
CA ARG A 483 12.84 -24.29 11.06
C ARG A 483 13.33 -24.04 12.49
N PRO A 484 13.45 -25.08 13.36
CA PRO A 484 13.88 -24.92 14.75
C PRO A 484 15.34 -24.49 14.89
N ASP A 485 16.18 -24.70 13.87
CA ASP A 485 17.59 -24.33 13.89
C ASP A 485 17.87 -22.86 13.52
N THR A 486 16.93 -22.18 12.86
CA THR A 486 17.10 -20.82 12.30
C THR A 486 16.00 -19.85 12.73
N LYS A 487 14.95 -20.31 13.44
CA LYS A 487 13.80 -19.50 13.89
C LYS A 487 14.13 -18.20 14.63
N ASN A 488 15.27 -18.12 15.32
CA ASN A 488 15.70 -16.94 16.09
C ASN A 488 16.63 -16.00 15.29
N LEU A 489 16.76 -16.18 13.98
CA LEU A 489 17.50 -15.26 13.11
C LEU A 489 16.59 -14.14 12.62
N PRO A 490 17.02 -12.87 12.68
CA PRO A 490 16.24 -11.76 12.15
C PRO A 490 16.26 -11.79 10.61
N ILE A 491 15.08 -11.77 10.00
CA ILE A 491 14.96 -11.59 8.55
C ILE A 491 15.21 -10.11 8.22
N PRO A 492 16.05 -9.78 7.21
CA PRO A 492 16.25 -8.39 6.82
C PRO A 492 14.96 -7.79 6.25
N PRO A 493 14.66 -6.50 6.48
CA PRO A 493 13.43 -5.90 6.01
C PRO A 493 13.35 -5.89 4.48
N LEU A 494 12.17 -6.20 3.91
CA LEU A 494 12.00 -6.29 2.46
C LEU A 494 12.30 -4.96 1.75
N SER A 495 12.12 -3.82 2.43
CA SER A 495 12.47 -2.49 1.92
C SER A 495 13.97 -2.27 1.70
N GLU A 496 14.84 -3.07 2.35
CA GLU A 496 16.28 -3.06 2.07
C GLU A 496 16.65 -4.11 1.01
N ILE A 497 15.87 -5.18 0.86
CA ILE A 497 16.13 -6.28 -0.10
C ILE A 497 15.61 -5.95 -1.52
N PHE A 498 14.35 -5.52 -1.61
CA PHE A 498 13.65 -5.07 -2.81
C PHE A 498 13.09 -3.65 -2.58
N PRO A 499 13.96 -2.63 -2.46
CA PRO A 499 13.56 -1.24 -2.24
C PRO A 499 12.62 -0.71 -3.34
N ASP A 500 12.65 -1.33 -4.51
CA ASP A 500 11.85 -1.03 -5.69
C ASP A 500 10.36 -1.35 -5.56
N LYS A 501 9.97 -2.15 -4.56
CA LYS A 501 8.56 -2.28 -4.14
C LYS A 501 8.08 -1.11 -3.26
N TYR A 502 8.98 -0.24 -2.79
CA TYR A 502 8.68 0.76 -1.77
C TYR A 502 8.96 2.22 -2.17
N ILE A 503 9.79 2.44 -3.19
CA ILE A 503 10.38 3.74 -3.51
C ILE A 503 10.21 4.06 -5.00
N ASP A 504 9.90 5.33 -5.31
CA ASP A 504 9.83 5.90 -6.66
C ASP A 504 11.00 5.47 -7.56
N SER A 505 10.70 4.99 -8.77
CA SER A 505 11.73 4.47 -9.68
C SER A 505 12.74 5.52 -10.13
N GLY A 506 12.34 6.81 -10.12
CA GLY A 506 13.24 7.94 -10.36
C GLY A 506 14.41 8.07 -9.37
N ILE A 507 14.32 7.42 -8.20
CA ILE A 507 15.37 7.43 -7.18
C ILE A 507 16.52 6.47 -7.52
N PHE A 508 16.27 5.32 -8.16
CA PHE A 508 17.32 4.32 -8.39
C PHE A 508 18.41 4.76 -9.37
N ALA A 509 18.06 5.60 -10.35
CA ALA A 509 19.06 6.22 -11.24
C ALA A 509 20.03 7.13 -10.44
N ARG A 510 19.48 7.97 -9.56
CA ARG A 510 20.25 8.86 -8.67
C ARG A 510 21.07 8.07 -7.64
N ALA A 511 20.50 6.99 -7.09
CA ALA A 511 21.17 6.10 -6.15
C ALA A 511 22.36 5.38 -6.80
N ARG A 512 22.22 4.98 -8.08
CA ARG A 512 23.30 4.40 -8.87
C ARG A 512 24.38 5.43 -9.23
N GLU A 513 24.01 6.67 -9.53
CA GLU A 513 24.95 7.78 -9.72
C GLU A 513 25.78 8.02 -8.45
N GLU A 514 25.10 8.26 -7.32
CA GLU A 514 25.72 8.49 -6.00
C GLU A 514 26.66 7.34 -5.60
N ALA A 515 26.23 6.08 -5.79
CA ALA A 515 27.03 4.91 -5.46
C ALA A 515 28.34 4.79 -6.28
N ASN A 516 28.32 5.21 -7.55
CA ASN A 516 29.46 5.09 -8.47
C ASN A 516 30.36 6.33 -8.52
N VAL A 517 29.82 7.52 -8.27
CA VAL A 517 30.55 8.80 -8.37
C VAL A 517 31.09 9.25 -7.01
N VAL A 518 30.34 9.03 -5.92
CA VAL A 518 30.67 9.59 -4.60
C VAL A 518 31.23 8.50 -3.67
N PRO A 519 32.41 8.71 -3.05
CA PRO A 519 32.97 7.80 -2.06
C PRO A 519 32.01 7.58 -0.87
N ALA A 520 31.88 6.33 -0.42
CA ALA A 520 30.86 5.92 0.57
C ALA A 520 30.73 6.83 1.80
N GLY A 521 31.86 7.25 2.40
CA GLY A 521 31.88 8.13 3.57
C GLY A 521 31.53 9.61 3.31
N SER A 522 31.14 9.97 2.09
CA SER A 522 30.77 11.34 1.70
C SER A 522 29.42 11.40 0.96
N ARG A 523 28.70 10.28 0.88
CA ARG A 523 27.39 10.22 0.20
C ARG A 523 26.31 10.96 0.99
N VAL A 524 25.40 11.62 0.28
CA VAL A 524 24.31 12.40 0.88
C VAL A 524 22.97 11.66 0.69
N PRO A 525 22.09 11.60 1.71
CA PRO A 525 20.79 10.97 1.57
C PRO A 525 19.94 11.55 0.44
N ILE A 526 19.45 10.68 -0.44
CA ILE A 526 18.68 11.06 -1.62
C ILE A 526 17.24 11.31 -1.19
N GLU A 527 16.82 12.56 -1.25
CA GLU A 527 15.46 12.95 -0.86
C GLU A 527 14.41 12.39 -1.84
N ILE A 528 13.45 11.67 -1.26
CA ILE A 528 12.24 11.15 -1.90
C ILE A 528 11.14 12.21 -1.72
N PRO A 529 10.55 12.74 -2.81
CA PRO A 529 9.43 13.67 -2.71
C PRO A 529 8.20 13.00 -2.11
N ARG A 530 7.46 13.70 -1.24
CA ARG A 530 6.18 13.22 -0.68
C ARG A 530 5.13 13.01 -1.77
N ASP A 531 5.14 13.88 -2.78
CA ASP A 531 4.15 13.93 -3.84
C ASP A 531 4.80 13.47 -5.16
N TYR A 532 4.63 12.17 -5.49
CA TYR A 532 5.25 11.53 -6.66
C TYR A 532 4.28 10.67 -7.48
N THR A 533 3.33 9.99 -6.84
CA THR A 533 2.29 9.18 -7.52
C THR A 533 1.25 10.06 -8.20
N ALA A 534 0.76 11.08 -7.50
CA ALA A 534 -0.13 12.11 -8.02
C ALA A 534 0.22 13.49 -7.42
N SER A 535 -0.73 14.42 -7.49
CA SER A 535 -0.69 15.75 -6.87
C SER A 535 -2.07 16.06 -6.29
N ASP A 536 -2.22 17.10 -5.49
CA ASP A 536 -3.51 17.50 -4.86
C ASP A 536 -4.68 17.79 -5.83
N LEU A 537 -4.44 17.77 -7.14
CA LEU A 537 -5.50 17.74 -8.17
C LEU A 537 -6.30 16.43 -8.16
N ASP A 538 -5.70 15.34 -7.66
CA ASP A 538 -6.36 14.07 -7.35
C ASP A 538 -6.72 14.07 -5.87
N GLU A 539 -8.01 13.88 -5.54
CA GLU A 539 -8.47 13.94 -4.15
C GLU A 539 -7.97 12.76 -3.30
N GLU A 540 -7.71 11.60 -3.93
CA GLU A 540 -7.16 10.42 -3.26
C GLU A 540 -5.66 10.58 -2.95
N HIS A 541 -4.99 11.56 -3.56
CA HIS A 541 -3.60 11.91 -3.21
C HIS A 541 -3.47 12.43 -1.78
N ARG A 542 -4.52 13.04 -1.22
CA ARG A 542 -4.48 13.60 0.15
C ARG A 542 -4.17 12.57 1.23
N VAL A 543 -4.43 11.29 0.98
CA VAL A 543 -4.13 10.15 1.87
C VAL A 543 -2.97 9.27 1.36
N ALA A 544 -2.19 9.75 0.38
CA ALA A 544 -0.99 9.07 -0.12
C ALA A 544 0.03 8.79 1.00
N TYR A 545 0.20 9.70 1.95
CA TYR A 545 1.07 9.52 3.13
C TYR A 545 0.74 8.30 3.98
N TRP A 546 -0.49 7.76 3.87
CA TRP A 546 -0.93 6.54 4.53
C TRP A 546 -0.78 5.35 3.59
N ARG A 547 -1.37 5.44 2.38
CA ARG A 547 -1.36 4.36 1.37
C ARG A 547 0.06 3.91 1.01
N GLU A 548 0.98 4.86 0.95
CA GLU A 548 2.32 4.70 0.41
C GLU A 548 3.41 4.72 1.51
N ASP A 549 3.01 4.74 2.79
CA ASP A 549 3.94 4.57 3.91
C ASP A 549 4.65 3.22 3.83
N ILE A 550 5.98 3.26 3.92
CA ILE A 550 6.82 2.08 3.79
C ILE A 550 6.57 1.12 4.95
N GLY A 551 6.31 1.62 6.17
CA GLY A 551 6.05 0.80 7.35
C GLY A 551 4.71 0.06 7.28
N ILE A 552 3.65 0.70 6.79
CA ILE A 552 2.33 0.06 6.58
C ILE A 552 2.44 -1.05 5.53
N ASN A 553 3.08 -0.77 4.40
CA ASN A 553 3.27 -1.77 3.33
C ASN A 553 4.21 -2.92 3.79
N LEU A 554 5.20 -2.64 4.64
CA LEU A 554 6.02 -3.67 5.29
C LEU A 554 5.19 -4.51 6.27
N HIS A 555 4.33 -3.91 7.10
CA HIS A 555 3.48 -4.64 8.03
C HIS A 555 2.60 -5.66 7.29
N HIS A 556 1.91 -5.23 6.23
CA HIS A 556 1.03 -6.08 5.43
C HIS A 556 1.78 -7.24 4.76
N TRP A 557 2.95 -6.99 4.17
CA TRP A 557 3.78 -8.07 3.63
C TRP A 557 4.25 -9.06 4.73
N HIS A 558 4.73 -8.56 5.87
CA HIS A 558 5.14 -9.43 6.97
C HIS A 558 3.98 -10.21 7.58
N TRP A 559 2.77 -9.65 7.62
CA TRP A 559 1.58 -10.35 8.09
C TRP A 559 1.28 -11.55 7.18
N HIS A 560 1.22 -11.35 5.86
CA HIS A 560 1.03 -12.45 4.90
C HIS A 560 2.21 -13.43 4.83
N LEU A 561 3.43 -13.01 5.18
CA LEU A 561 4.58 -13.91 5.35
C LEU A 561 4.45 -14.82 6.58
N VAL A 562 3.91 -14.31 7.69
CA VAL A 562 3.70 -15.06 8.94
C VAL A 562 2.44 -15.95 8.86
N TYR A 563 1.40 -15.47 8.18
CA TYR A 563 0.11 -16.14 8.00
C TYR A 563 -0.17 -16.48 6.51
N PRO A 564 0.72 -17.21 5.83
CA PRO A 564 0.55 -17.55 4.41
C PRO A 564 -0.66 -18.44 4.22
N PHE A 565 -1.34 -18.31 3.07
CA PHE A 565 -2.62 -18.97 2.83
C PHE A 565 -2.52 -20.28 2.04
N GLU A 566 -1.42 -20.53 1.32
CA GLU A 566 -1.15 -21.81 0.63
C GLU A 566 0.34 -22.19 0.75
N THR A 567 0.62 -23.26 1.50
CA THR A 567 1.91 -23.97 1.64
C THR A 567 1.65 -25.26 2.44
N ASP A 568 2.64 -25.87 3.09
CA ASP A 568 2.44 -26.98 4.02
C ASP A 568 1.41 -26.59 5.11
N ILE A 569 0.40 -27.43 5.31
CA ILE A 569 -0.70 -27.18 6.24
C ILE A 569 -0.24 -26.92 7.68
N ARG A 570 0.92 -27.47 8.09
CA ARG A 570 1.53 -27.25 9.41
C ARG A 570 2.04 -25.82 9.61
N ILE A 571 2.30 -25.10 8.51
CA ILE A 571 2.70 -23.69 8.51
C ILE A 571 1.45 -22.80 8.46
N VAL A 572 0.45 -23.16 7.63
CA VAL A 572 -0.77 -22.35 7.45
C VAL A 572 -1.69 -22.44 8.68
N ASN A 573 -1.78 -23.60 9.33
CA ASN A 573 -2.64 -23.86 10.49
C ASN A 573 -2.09 -23.21 11.78
N LYS A 574 -2.16 -21.88 11.83
CA LYS A 574 -1.89 -21.05 13.01
C LYS A 574 -3.20 -20.67 13.69
N ASP A 575 -3.13 -20.49 15.01
CA ASP A 575 -4.30 -20.21 15.85
C ASP A 575 -5.11 -19.00 15.37
N ARG A 576 -6.42 -19.22 15.16
CA ARG A 576 -7.42 -18.20 14.77
C ARG A 576 -7.01 -17.31 13.59
N ARG A 577 -6.25 -17.85 12.63
CA ARG A 577 -5.66 -17.03 11.54
C ARG A 577 -6.66 -16.50 10.51
N GLY A 578 -7.84 -17.10 10.40
CA GLY A 578 -8.95 -16.57 9.59
C GLY A 578 -9.66 -15.42 10.30
N GLU A 579 -9.84 -15.50 11.62
CA GLU A 579 -10.35 -14.38 12.41
C GLU A 579 -9.35 -13.22 12.41
N LEU A 580 -8.05 -13.52 12.50
CA LEU A 580 -6.99 -12.51 12.41
C LEU A 580 -6.91 -11.87 11.01
N PHE A 581 -7.17 -12.65 9.94
CA PHE A 581 -7.31 -12.12 8.57
C PHE A 581 -8.42 -11.07 8.51
N TYR A 582 -9.61 -11.39 9.02
CA TYR A 582 -10.70 -10.42 9.15
C TYR A 582 -10.26 -9.21 9.98
N TYR A 583 -9.78 -9.42 11.20
CA TYR A 583 -9.60 -8.33 12.16
C TYR A 583 -8.49 -7.35 11.78
N MET A 584 -7.37 -7.84 11.24
CA MET A 584 -6.27 -7.00 10.77
C MET A 584 -6.73 -6.09 9.62
N HIS A 585 -7.49 -6.63 8.66
CA HIS A 585 -8.04 -5.85 7.54
C HIS A 585 -9.18 -4.91 7.98
N HIS A 586 -10.04 -5.32 8.93
CA HIS A 586 -11.05 -4.45 9.54
C HIS A 586 -10.40 -3.25 10.23
N GLN A 587 -9.32 -3.45 10.99
CA GLN A 587 -8.57 -2.37 11.63
C GLN A 587 -7.83 -1.48 10.63
N ILE A 588 -7.33 -2.02 9.51
CA ILE A 588 -6.86 -1.23 8.37
C ILE A 588 -7.96 -0.32 7.84
N GLN A 589 -9.20 -0.81 7.69
CA GLN A 589 -10.33 -0.01 7.19
C GLN A 589 -10.79 1.06 8.19
N ALA A 590 -10.88 0.73 9.47
CA ALA A 590 -11.21 1.69 10.52
C ALA A 590 -10.18 2.85 10.54
N ARG A 591 -8.88 2.51 10.50
CA ARG A 591 -7.77 3.47 10.42
C ARG A 591 -7.83 4.31 9.15
N TYR A 592 -7.95 3.69 7.98
CA TYR A 592 -8.01 4.40 6.70
C TYR A 592 -9.22 5.32 6.59
N ASN A 593 -10.41 4.90 7.05
CA ASN A 593 -11.60 5.75 7.10
C ASN A 593 -11.41 6.98 8.01
N CYS A 594 -10.76 6.82 9.16
CA CYS A 594 -10.42 7.96 10.02
C CYS A 594 -9.49 8.96 9.31
N GLU A 595 -8.53 8.47 8.55
CA GLU A 595 -7.59 9.30 7.79
C GLU A 595 -8.27 10.02 6.61
N ARG A 596 -9.25 9.38 5.96
CA ARG A 596 -10.13 10.03 4.98
C ARG A 596 -10.88 11.20 5.62
N LEU A 597 -11.52 10.99 6.78
CA LEU A 597 -12.24 12.02 7.54
C LEU A 597 -11.33 13.17 8.01
N CYS A 598 -10.07 12.87 8.35
CA CYS A 598 -9.05 13.87 8.64
C CYS A 598 -8.75 14.76 7.43
N ASN A 599 -8.70 14.19 6.22
CA ASN A 599 -8.31 14.89 4.98
C ASN A 599 -9.51 15.35 4.11
N ARG A 600 -10.69 15.50 4.74
CA ARG A 600 -11.94 15.99 4.11
C ARG A 600 -12.42 15.12 2.94
N LEU A 601 -12.25 13.80 3.07
CA LEU A 601 -12.82 12.78 2.20
C LEU A 601 -13.92 12.03 2.97
N GLY A 602 -14.98 11.60 2.27
CA GLY A 602 -15.97 10.70 2.86
C GLY A 602 -15.40 9.29 3.09
N ARG A 603 -16.08 8.49 3.91
CA ARG A 603 -15.76 7.06 4.11
C ARG A 603 -15.66 6.31 2.77
N VAL A 604 -14.84 5.26 2.75
CA VAL A 604 -14.58 4.45 1.56
C VAL A 604 -15.87 3.80 1.04
N LYS A 605 -16.04 3.76 -0.29
CA LYS A 605 -17.20 3.13 -0.93
C LYS A 605 -16.87 1.68 -1.30
N ARG A 606 -17.55 0.70 -0.69
CA ARG A 606 -17.37 -0.73 -0.99
C ARG A 606 -17.55 -1.05 -2.49
N PHE A 607 -16.63 -1.83 -3.06
CA PHE A 607 -16.64 -2.23 -4.47
C PHE A 607 -17.28 -3.63 -4.62
N HIS A 608 -18.60 -3.63 -4.77
CA HIS A 608 -19.46 -4.82 -4.73
C HIS A 608 -20.11 -5.17 -6.09
N ASN A 609 -20.23 -4.18 -6.99
CA ASN A 609 -20.61 -4.38 -8.38
C ASN A 609 -19.35 -4.35 -9.26
N TRP A 610 -18.89 -5.52 -9.71
CA TRP A 610 -17.62 -5.65 -10.43
C TRP A 610 -17.71 -5.36 -11.93
N HIS A 611 -18.93 -5.14 -12.45
CA HIS A 611 -19.17 -4.67 -13.81
C HIS A 611 -19.15 -3.14 -13.94
N GLU A 612 -19.14 -2.40 -12.82
CA GLU A 612 -19.02 -0.94 -12.83
C GLU A 612 -17.57 -0.47 -13.09
N PRO A 613 -17.37 0.63 -13.81
CA PRO A 613 -16.07 1.26 -13.92
C PRO A 613 -15.52 1.69 -12.56
N ILE A 614 -14.24 1.41 -12.30
CA ILE A 614 -13.49 1.90 -11.15
C ILE A 614 -13.09 3.35 -11.43
N PRO A 615 -13.70 4.37 -10.80
CA PRO A 615 -13.39 5.77 -11.07
C PRO A 615 -11.97 6.14 -10.58
N GLU A 616 -11.46 5.49 -9.53
CA GLU A 616 -10.13 5.75 -8.99
C GLU A 616 -9.04 5.18 -9.92
N GLY A 617 -8.35 6.05 -10.65
CA GLY A 617 -7.11 5.70 -11.34
C GLY A 617 -5.92 5.67 -10.38
N TYR A 618 -4.87 4.90 -10.71
CA TYR A 618 -3.64 4.88 -9.92
C TYR A 618 -2.39 4.57 -10.76
N PHE A 619 -1.32 5.33 -10.53
CA PHE A 619 -0.06 5.29 -11.27
C PHE A 619 1.12 5.23 -10.29
N SER A 620 1.53 4.02 -9.91
CA SER A 620 2.43 3.74 -8.78
C SER A 620 3.84 4.36 -8.83
N LYS A 621 4.38 4.65 -10.02
CA LYS A 621 5.79 5.06 -10.25
C LYS A 621 6.82 4.05 -9.74
N LEU A 622 6.43 2.78 -9.60
CA LEU A 622 7.34 1.70 -9.23
C LEU A 622 7.80 0.97 -10.50
N ASP A 623 9.05 0.52 -10.49
CA ASP A 623 9.65 -0.36 -11.50
C ASP A 623 10.17 -1.60 -10.76
N SER A 624 9.93 -2.82 -11.26
CA SER A 624 10.58 -4.01 -10.70
C SER A 624 12.03 -4.08 -11.19
N LEU A 625 13.00 -4.08 -10.28
CA LEU A 625 14.42 -4.27 -10.61
C LEU A 625 14.69 -5.71 -11.09
N VAL A 626 13.95 -6.69 -10.58
CA VAL A 626 14.06 -8.11 -10.95
C VAL A 626 13.54 -8.35 -12.37
N ALA A 627 12.32 -7.88 -12.67
CA ALA A 627 11.69 -8.05 -13.98
C ALA A 627 12.16 -7.02 -15.03
N SER A 628 12.81 -5.94 -14.60
CA SER A 628 13.20 -4.80 -15.46
C SER A 628 12.00 -4.21 -16.23
N ARG A 629 10.86 -4.10 -15.56
CA ARG A 629 9.60 -3.55 -16.10
C ARG A 629 8.93 -2.61 -15.10
N THR A 630 8.29 -1.57 -15.59
CA THR A 630 7.38 -0.70 -14.83
C THR A 630 6.18 -1.51 -14.35
N TRP A 631 5.70 -1.25 -13.12
CA TRP A 631 4.43 -1.83 -12.67
C TRP A 631 3.26 -1.19 -13.44
N PRO A 632 2.38 -1.96 -14.10
CA PRO A 632 1.27 -1.39 -14.87
C PRO A 632 0.34 -0.51 -14.02
N ALA A 633 -0.07 0.61 -14.58
CA ALA A 633 -1.00 1.55 -13.97
C ALA A 633 -2.46 1.20 -14.32
N ARG A 634 -3.40 1.57 -13.44
CA ARG A 634 -4.83 1.51 -13.74
C ARG A 634 -5.33 2.91 -14.12
N PRO A 635 -5.78 3.16 -15.36
CA PRO A 635 -6.42 4.43 -15.71
C PRO A 635 -7.79 4.57 -15.00
N ALA A 636 -8.20 5.82 -14.74
CA ALA A 636 -9.54 6.10 -14.22
C ALA A 636 -10.63 5.59 -15.18
N GLY A 637 -11.67 4.97 -14.64
CA GLY A 637 -12.74 4.34 -15.41
C GLY A 637 -12.41 2.95 -15.97
N ALA A 638 -11.34 2.30 -15.50
CA ALA A 638 -11.05 0.91 -15.83
C ALA A 638 -12.16 -0.03 -15.34
N VAL A 639 -12.53 -1.03 -16.13
CA VAL A 639 -13.57 -2.03 -15.82
C VAL A 639 -12.91 -3.39 -15.69
N LEU A 640 -13.38 -4.23 -14.76
CA LEU A 640 -12.93 -5.62 -14.68
C LEU A 640 -13.41 -6.42 -15.90
N LYS A 641 -12.70 -7.51 -16.20
CA LYS A 641 -12.95 -8.40 -17.33
C LYS A 641 -12.61 -9.82 -16.92
N ASP A 642 -13.22 -10.79 -17.59
CA ASP A 642 -12.93 -12.21 -17.41
C ASP A 642 -11.45 -12.50 -17.70
N ILE A 643 -10.82 -13.32 -16.87
CA ILE A 643 -9.38 -13.58 -16.91
C ILE A 643 -9.14 -14.90 -17.64
N ASN A 644 -8.38 -14.83 -18.74
CA ASN A 644 -7.96 -16.00 -19.52
C ASN A 644 -6.48 -15.89 -19.85
N ARG A 645 -5.61 -16.24 -18.89
CA ARG A 645 -4.15 -16.16 -18.98
C ARG A 645 -3.53 -17.55 -18.80
N PRO A 646 -3.45 -18.38 -19.87
CA PRO A 646 -2.92 -19.74 -19.78
C PRO A 646 -1.47 -19.81 -19.27
N VAL A 647 -0.66 -18.78 -19.53
CA VAL A 647 0.74 -18.68 -19.05
C VAL A 647 0.83 -18.65 -17.52
N ASP A 648 -0.15 -18.00 -16.88
CA ASP A 648 -0.28 -17.84 -15.43
C ASP A 648 -1.15 -18.96 -14.81
N GLN A 649 -1.68 -19.87 -15.65
CA GLN A 649 -2.67 -20.90 -15.33
C GLN A 649 -3.96 -20.32 -14.71
N LEU A 650 -4.39 -19.15 -15.20
CA LEU A 650 -5.61 -18.47 -14.77
C LEU A 650 -6.67 -18.57 -15.87
N ASN A 651 -7.84 -19.10 -15.52
CA ASN A 651 -9.04 -19.08 -16.36
C ASN A 651 -10.28 -19.04 -15.47
N PHE A 652 -10.88 -17.87 -15.29
CA PHE A 652 -12.10 -17.65 -14.52
C PHE A 652 -12.83 -16.40 -15.00
N ASP A 653 -14.15 -16.37 -14.91
CA ASP A 653 -14.97 -15.22 -15.27
C ASP A 653 -15.43 -14.42 -14.05
N LEU A 654 -16.01 -13.24 -14.27
CA LEU A 654 -16.56 -12.44 -13.15
C LEU A 654 -17.75 -13.14 -12.47
N GLN A 655 -18.49 -13.99 -13.19
CA GLN A 655 -19.64 -14.71 -12.63
C GLN A 655 -19.21 -15.82 -11.66
N ASP A 656 -18.01 -16.38 -11.79
CA ASP A 656 -17.41 -17.28 -10.80
C ASP A 656 -17.22 -16.56 -9.47
N LEU A 657 -16.67 -15.33 -9.48
CA LEU A 657 -16.54 -14.49 -8.28
C LEU A 657 -17.92 -14.19 -7.67
N GLU A 658 -18.92 -13.87 -8.49
CA GLU A 658 -20.28 -13.55 -8.01
C GLU A 658 -20.95 -14.78 -7.39
N ARG A 659 -20.80 -15.95 -8.01
CA ARG A 659 -21.30 -17.22 -7.51
C ARG A 659 -20.66 -17.60 -6.17
N TRP A 660 -19.38 -17.30 -5.97
CA TRP A 660 -18.71 -17.50 -4.68
C TRP A 660 -19.20 -16.52 -3.62
N ARG A 661 -19.31 -15.23 -3.95
CA ARG A 661 -19.92 -14.19 -3.09
C ARG A 661 -21.30 -14.62 -2.60
N ASP A 662 -22.18 -15.03 -3.52
CA ASP A 662 -23.56 -15.36 -3.21
C ASP A 662 -23.67 -16.63 -2.33
N ARG A 663 -22.80 -17.62 -2.56
CA ARG A 663 -22.68 -18.81 -1.70
C ARG A 663 -22.14 -18.49 -0.31
N ILE A 664 -21.21 -17.54 -0.18
CA ILE A 664 -20.71 -17.08 1.13
C ILE A 664 -21.83 -16.37 1.89
N TYR A 665 -22.59 -15.48 1.24
CA TYR A 665 -23.79 -14.88 1.84
C TYR A 665 -24.85 -15.93 2.21
N GLU A 666 -25.08 -16.98 1.40
CA GLU A 666 -25.98 -18.09 1.76
C GLU A 666 -25.50 -18.79 3.04
N ALA A 667 -24.20 -19.09 3.15
CA ALA A 667 -23.65 -19.74 4.34
C ALA A 667 -23.81 -18.86 5.60
N ILE A 668 -23.63 -17.55 5.46
CA ILE A 668 -23.82 -16.58 6.55
C ILE A 668 -25.30 -16.51 6.95
N HIS A 669 -26.22 -16.29 6.00
CA HIS A 669 -27.64 -16.11 6.29
C HIS A 669 -28.34 -17.40 6.76
N THR A 670 -27.86 -18.57 6.34
CA THR A 670 -28.32 -19.87 6.88
C THR A 670 -27.61 -20.29 8.17
N GLY A 671 -26.60 -19.53 8.62
CA GLY A 671 -25.82 -19.80 9.82
C GLY A 671 -24.96 -21.08 9.74
N ALA A 672 -24.72 -21.62 8.54
CA ALA A 672 -23.98 -22.87 8.35
C ALA A 672 -23.29 -22.95 6.99
N TYR A 673 -22.05 -23.44 6.96
CA TYR A 673 -21.29 -23.70 5.73
C TYR A 673 -21.38 -25.17 5.31
N ILE A 674 -21.09 -25.47 4.04
CA ILE A 674 -21.14 -26.82 3.48
C ILE A 674 -19.72 -27.39 3.41
N ASN A 675 -19.46 -28.49 4.12
CA ASN A 675 -18.16 -29.18 4.11
C ASN A 675 -17.99 -30.08 2.84
N PRO A 676 -16.84 -30.74 2.62
CA PRO A 676 -16.60 -31.55 1.42
C PRO A 676 -17.52 -32.77 1.27
N ARG A 677 -18.22 -33.18 2.35
CA ARG A 677 -19.19 -34.28 2.34
C ARG A 677 -20.62 -33.81 2.01
N GLY A 678 -20.83 -32.51 1.80
CA GLY A 678 -22.14 -31.91 1.58
C GLY A 678 -22.94 -31.65 2.86
N GLU A 679 -22.34 -31.84 4.04
CA GLU A 679 -23.02 -31.61 5.32
C GLU A 679 -22.99 -30.11 5.68
N ARG A 680 -24.11 -29.57 6.17
CA ARG A 680 -24.18 -28.21 6.73
C ARG A 680 -23.61 -28.21 8.15
N VAL A 681 -22.54 -27.45 8.37
CA VAL A 681 -21.84 -27.29 9.65
C VAL A 681 -22.07 -25.87 10.17
N PRO A 682 -22.56 -25.68 11.42
CA PRO A 682 -22.87 -24.35 11.95
C PRO A 682 -21.66 -23.39 12.01
N LEU A 683 -21.91 -22.13 11.66
CA LEU A 683 -21.02 -21.01 11.95
C LEU A 683 -21.21 -20.59 13.41
N THR A 684 -20.32 -21.06 14.28
CA THR A 684 -20.44 -20.84 15.74
C THR A 684 -20.07 -19.43 16.15
N GLU A 685 -20.55 -18.99 17.32
CA GLU A 685 -20.31 -17.64 17.87
C GLU A 685 -18.82 -17.25 17.96
N PHE A 686 -17.94 -18.21 18.24
CA PHE A 686 -16.51 -17.99 18.42
C PHE A 686 -15.67 -18.46 17.21
N GLY A 687 -16.06 -19.57 16.57
CA GLY A 687 -15.30 -20.16 15.45
C GLY A 687 -15.82 -19.79 14.05
N GLY A 688 -17.04 -19.25 13.93
CA GLY A 688 -17.67 -18.93 12.65
C GLY A 688 -16.88 -17.92 11.83
N VAL A 689 -16.40 -16.84 12.46
CA VAL A 689 -15.56 -15.83 11.81
C VAL A 689 -14.21 -16.38 11.36
N ASP A 690 -13.61 -17.32 12.09
CA ASP A 690 -12.34 -17.95 11.70
C ASP A 690 -12.51 -18.86 10.47
N VAL A 691 -13.59 -19.65 10.45
CA VAL A 691 -13.94 -20.44 9.26
C VAL A 691 -14.24 -19.53 8.07
N LEU A 692 -15.03 -18.46 8.25
CA LEU A 692 -15.31 -17.50 7.18
C LEU A 692 -14.06 -16.78 6.68
N GLY A 693 -13.10 -16.46 7.55
CA GLY A 693 -11.83 -15.86 7.15
C GLY A 693 -11.03 -16.77 6.21
N ASN A 694 -10.98 -18.06 6.55
CA ASN A 694 -10.34 -19.06 5.70
C ASN A 694 -11.13 -19.35 4.41
N ILE A 695 -12.46 -19.22 4.42
CA ILE A 695 -13.32 -19.29 3.22
C ILE A 695 -13.10 -18.10 2.29
N MET A 696 -13.04 -16.88 2.84
CA MET A 696 -13.04 -15.63 2.08
C MET A 696 -11.72 -15.40 1.34
N GLU A 697 -10.58 -15.63 2.02
CA GLU A 697 -9.25 -15.24 1.53
C GLU A 697 -8.92 -15.79 0.12
N ALA A 698 -8.99 -17.08 -0.21
CA ALA A 698 -9.17 -18.25 0.65
C ALA A 698 -7.84 -18.88 1.04
N SER A 699 -7.82 -19.67 2.12
CA SER A 699 -6.65 -20.45 2.54
C SER A 699 -6.85 -21.94 2.26
N ILE A 700 -5.77 -22.74 2.36
CA ILE A 700 -5.84 -24.21 2.31
C ILE A 700 -6.65 -24.81 3.48
N LEU A 701 -7.00 -24.01 4.50
CA LEU A 701 -7.90 -24.39 5.59
C LEU A 701 -9.37 -24.11 5.28
N SER A 702 -9.67 -23.50 4.12
CA SER A 702 -11.05 -23.33 3.64
C SER A 702 -11.74 -24.70 3.60
N PRO A 703 -12.87 -24.89 4.31
CA PRO A 703 -13.51 -26.19 4.43
C PRO A 703 -13.98 -26.75 3.08
N ASN A 704 -14.28 -25.91 2.09
CA ASN A 704 -14.73 -26.38 0.77
C ASN A 704 -14.49 -25.35 -0.35
N GLN A 705 -13.25 -25.29 -0.85
CA GLN A 705 -12.89 -24.41 -1.98
C GLN A 705 -13.69 -24.70 -3.26
N ASN A 706 -14.20 -25.92 -3.48
CA ASN A 706 -15.04 -26.22 -4.65
C ASN A 706 -16.41 -25.50 -4.60
N VAL A 707 -16.91 -25.21 -3.40
CA VAL A 707 -18.15 -24.45 -3.19
C VAL A 707 -17.87 -22.96 -3.11
N TYR A 708 -16.91 -22.55 -2.27
CA TYR A 708 -16.71 -21.13 -1.93
C TYR A 708 -15.57 -20.42 -2.67
N GLY A 709 -14.75 -21.15 -3.44
CA GLY A 709 -13.71 -20.58 -4.29
C GLY A 709 -12.52 -19.99 -3.56
N ASP A 710 -11.93 -18.96 -4.20
CA ASP A 710 -10.75 -18.21 -3.77
C ASP A 710 -11.01 -16.70 -3.95
N LEU A 711 -12.13 -16.23 -3.39
CA LEU A 711 -12.79 -14.97 -3.78
C LEU A 711 -11.90 -13.73 -3.60
N HIS A 712 -11.32 -13.51 -2.42
CA HIS A 712 -10.50 -12.32 -2.18
C HIS A 712 -9.22 -12.32 -3.03
N ASN A 713 -8.50 -13.44 -3.09
CA ASN A 713 -7.27 -13.56 -3.87
C ASN A 713 -7.52 -13.40 -5.38
N LEU A 714 -8.56 -14.03 -5.93
CA LEU A 714 -8.87 -13.89 -7.35
C LEU A 714 -9.54 -12.55 -7.69
N GLY A 715 -10.18 -11.88 -6.72
CA GLY A 715 -10.54 -10.47 -6.84
C GLY A 715 -9.32 -9.56 -6.97
N HIS A 716 -8.28 -9.78 -6.14
CA HIS A 716 -6.97 -9.14 -6.31
C HIS A 716 -6.37 -9.40 -7.71
N VAL A 717 -6.42 -10.65 -8.20
CA VAL A 717 -5.99 -11.00 -9.57
C VAL A 717 -6.77 -10.24 -10.63
N ALA A 718 -8.11 -10.25 -10.59
CA ALA A 718 -8.98 -9.61 -11.57
C ALA A 718 -8.76 -8.09 -11.63
N ILE A 719 -8.63 -7.43 -10.47
CA ILE A 719 -8.27 -6.01 -10.38
C ILE A 719 -6.86 -5.79 -10.95
N SER A 720 -5.90 -6.66 -10.61
CA SER A 720 -4.50 -6.46 -11.02
C SER A 720 -4.27 -6.55 -12.53
N TYR A 721 -5.06 -7.37 -13.24
CA TYR A 721 -4.98 -7.60 -14.69
C TYR A 721 -6.03 -6.86 -15.51
N CYS A 722 -6.81 -5.92 -14.96
CA CYS A 722 -7.85 -5.19 -15.71
C CYS A 722 -7.36 -4.50 -17.01
N HIS A 723 -6.04 -4.25 -17.12
CA HIS A 723 -5.37 -3.68 -18.28
C HIS A 723 -4.98 -4.72 -19.36
N ASP A 724 -4.74 -5.99 -18.99
CA ASP A 724 -4.33 -7.10 -19.87
C ASP A 724 -4.89 -8.45 -19.36
N PRO A 725 -6.22 -8.66 -19.41
CA PRO A 725 -6.87 -9.80 -18.77
C PRO A 725 -6.65 -11.14 -19.50
N ASP A 726 -6.13 -11.11 -20.72
CA ASP A 726 -5.94 -12.29 -21.58
C ASP A 726 -4.51 -12.44 -22.14
N HIS A 727 -3.55 -11.73 -21.54
CA HIS A 727 -2.13 -11.77 -21.88
C HIS A 727 -1.78 -11.30 -23.31
N ARG A 728 -2.72 -10.69 -24.06
CA ARG A 728 -2.49 -10.25 -25.44
C ARG A 728 -1.42 -9.17 -25.57
N TYR A 729 -1.18 -8.39 -24.50
CA TYR A 729 -0.17 -7.34 -24.47
C TYR A 729 1.14 -7.77 -23.79
N LEU A 730 1.23 -9.02 -23.33
CA LEU A 730 2.38 -9.57 -22.61
C LEU A 730 2.74 -8.75 -21.35
N GLU A 731 1.73 -8.20 -20.67
CA GLU A 731 1.90 -7.43 -19.44
C GLU A 731 1.76 -8.29 -18.18
N THR A 732 2.31 -7.77 -17.09
CA THR A 732 2.28 -8.36 -15.75
C THR A 732 1.09 -7.85 -14.93
N PHE A 733 0.81 -8.47 -13.79
CA PHE A 733 -0.11 -7.88 -12.81
C PHE A 733 0.38 -6.49 -12.35
N SER A 734 -0.56 -5.57 -12.15
CA SER A 734 -0.30 -4.28 -11.47
C SER A 734 -0.09 -4.48 -9.96
N ILE A 735 0.19 -3.39 -9.23
CA ILE A 735 0.53 -3.45 -7.79
C ILE A 735 -0.51 -4.14 -6.88
N MET A 736 -1.78 -4.19 -7.29
CA MET A 736 -2.81 -4.98 -6.58
C MET A 736 -2.50 -6.48 -6.54
N GLY A 737 -1.64 -6.96 -7.45
CA GLY A 737 -1.17 -8.34 -7.51
C GLY A 737 0.00 -8.68 -6.58
N GLU A 738 0.46 -7.77 -5.71
CA GLU A 738 1.57 -8.03 -4.78
C GLU A 738 1.25 -7.50 -3.37
N PRO A 739 1.21 -8.33 -2.32
CA PRO A 739 0.98 -7.89 -0.94
C PRO A 739 1.89 -6.74 -0.48
N ALA A 740 3.16 -6.69 -0.88
CA ALA A 740 4.07 -5.59 -0.52
C ALA A 740 3.71 -4.23 -1.15
N THR A 741 2.81 -4.17 -2.14
CA THR A 741 2.46 -2.95 -2.87
C THR A 741 0.96 -2.68 -2.98
N ALA A 742 0.09 -3.66 -2.72
CA ALA A 742 -1.35 -3.54 -2.93
C ALA A 742 -1.99 -2.37 -2.15
N MET A 743 -1.59 -2.14 -0.89
CA MET A 743 -2.11 -1.05 -0.06
C MET A 743 -1.84 0.35 -0.65
N ARG A 744 -0.90 0.49 -1.58
CA ARG A 744 -0.66 1.77 -2.26
C ARG A 744 -1.86 2.21 -3.10
N ASP A 745 -2.67 1.27 -3.57
CA ASP A 745 -3.77 1.53 -4.50
C ASP A 745 -5.08 1.93 -3.78
N PRO A 746 -5.76 3.03 -4.14
CA PRO A 746 -7.09 3.35 -3.63
C PRO A 746 -8.14 2.23 -3.79
N ILE A 747 -8.03 1.36 -4.81
CA ILE A 747 -8.98 0.25 -4.99
C ILE A 747 -8.85 -0.84 -3.93
N PHE A 748 -7.68 -0.98 -3.30
CA PHE A 748 -7.44 -1.95 -2.22
C PHE A 748 -8.49 -1.77 -1.12
N TYR A 749 -8.64 -0.53 -0.64
CA TYR A 749 -9.58 -0.17 0.41
C TYR A 749 -11.03 -0.35 -0.02
N ARG A 750 -11.35 -0.08 -1.29
CA ARG A 750 -12.71 -0.29 -1.80
C ARG A 750 -13.07 -1.77 -1.91
N PHE A 751 -12.13 -2.62 -2.31
CA PHE A 751 -12.31 -4.06 -2.37
C PHE A 751 -12.37 -4.68 -0.97
N HIS A 752 -11.41 -4.35 -0.10
CA HIS A 752 -11.41 -4.79 1.30
C HIS A 752 -12.60 -4.25 2.10
N ALA A 753 -13.21 -3.12 1.72
CA ALA A 753 -14.45 -2.64 2.33
C ALA A 753 -15.69 -3.43 1.87
N PHE A 754 -15.61 -4.14 0.73
CA PHE A 754 -16.59 -5.18 0.40
C PHE A 754 -16.30 -6.46 1.20
N THR A 755 -15.02 -6.86 1.32
CA THR A 755 -14.61 -8.04 2.10
C THR A 755 -15.03 -7.90 3.58
N ASP A 756 -14.81 -6.74 4.18
CA ASP A 756 -15.19 -6.41 5.56
C ASP A 756 -16.71 -6.37 5.76
N ASP A 757 -17.45 -5.86 4.77
CA ASP A 757 -18.93 -5.85 4.76
C ASP A 757 -19.52 -7.27 4.84
N VAL A 758 -18.92 -8.24 4.14
CA VAL A 758 -19.31 -9.67 4.24
C VAL A 758 -19.03 -10.22 5.65
N PHE A 759 -17.91 -9.87 6.28
CA PHE A 759 -17.65 -10.26 7.67
C PHE A 759 -18.61 -9.56 8.65
N MET A 760 -18.94 -8.29 8.40
CA MET A 760 -19.92 -7.54 9.18
C MET A 760 -21.31 -8.16 9.11
N GLU A 761 -21.77 -8.66 7.96
CA GLU A 761 -23.03 -9.40 7.88
C GLU A 761 -23.04 -10.63 8.80
N HIS A 762 -21.95 -11.40 8.88
CA HIS A 762 -21.85 -12.48 9.88
C HIS A 762 -21.83 -11.99 11.32
N LYS A 763 -20.97 -11.00 11.64
CA LYS A 763 -20.88 -10.40 12.98
C LYS A 763 -22.22 -9.82 13.43
N ASN A 764 -23.04 -9.36 12.49
CA ASN A 764 -24.41 -8.88 12.69
C ASN A 764 -25.45 -9.97 12.99
N THR A 765 -25.16 -11.25 12.71
CA THR A 765 -26.01 -12.39 13.13
C THR A 765 -25.72 -12.87 14.55
N LEU A 766 -24.58 -12.46 15.14
CA LEU A 766 -24.16 -12.92 16.47
C LEU A 766 -25.01 -12.28 17.59
N PRO A 767 -25.22 -12.99 18.71
CA PRO A 767 -25.93 -12.42 19.85
C PRO A 767 -25.14 -11.22 20.43
N GLU A 768 -25.89 -10.16 20.77
CA GLU A 768 -25.40 -8.98 21.48
C GLU A 768 -24.72 -9.39 22.79
N TYR A 769 -23.64 -8.69 23.17
CA TYR A 769 -22.99 -8.96 24.45
C TYR A 769 -23.89 -8.55 25.62
N SER A 770 -24.20 -9.51 26.48
CA SER A 770 -24.93 -9.28 27.73
C SER A 770 -24.14 -8.37 28.69
N LEU A 771 -24.86 -7.72 29.62
CA LEU A 771 -24.22 -6.94 30.69
C LEU A 771 -23.21 -7.80 31.49
N GLN A 772 -23.52 -9.08 31.73
CA GLN A 772 -22.66 -10.01 32.47
C GLN A 772 -21.35 -10.35 31.74
N GLN A 773 -21.35 -10.33 30.39
CA GLN A 773 -20.14 -10.57 29.60
C GLN A 773 -19.21 -9.34 29.57
N LEU A 774 -19.79 -8.14 29.68
CA LEU A 774 -19.12 -6.84 29.55
C LEU A 774 -18.68 -6.23 30.90
N ASP A 775 -19.46 -6.42 31.95
CA ASP A 775 -19.18 -5.90 33.30
C ASP A 775 -17.98 -6.60 33.95
N PHE A 776 -17.37 -5.94 34.94
CA PHE A 776 -16.35 -6.54 35.80
C PHE A 776 -16.68 -6.22 37.26
N PRO A 777 -17.43 -7.11 37.95
CA PRO A 777 -18.01 -6.81 39.26
C PRO A 777 -17.00 -6.28 40.29
N GLY A 778 -17.33 -5.11 40.85
CA GLY A 778 -16.51 -4.42 41.84
C GLY A 778 -15.32 -3.63 41.27
N VAL A 779 -15.08 -3.63 39.96
CA VAL A 779 -14.10 -2.76 39.30
C VAL A 779 -14.79 -1.60 38.60
N GLU A 780 -14.36 -0.38 38.91
CA GLU A 780 -14.96 0.85 38.41
C GLU A 780 -13.87 1.80 37.90
N ILE A 781 -13.97 2.29 36.66
CA ILE A 781 -13.08 3.33 36.16
C ILE A 781 -13.65 4.70 36.55
N THR A 782 -12.88 5.51 37.28
CA THR A 782 -13.34 6.79 37.82
C THR A 782 -12.81 8.00 37.06
N ASP A 783 -11.67 7.88 36.38
CA ASP A 783 -11.05 8.96 35.61
C ASP A 783 -10.12 8.39 34.53
N ILE A 784 -10.13 8.97 33.33
CA ILE A 784 -9.19 8.64 32.24
C ILE A 784 -8.70 9.91 31.55
N ALA A 785 -7.40 9.96 31.27
CA ALA A 785 -6.78 11.07 30.56
C ALA A 785 -5.61 10.59 29.68
N VAL A 786 -5.35 11.33 28.60
CA VAL A 786 -4.10 11.27 27.84
C VAL A 786 -3.24 12.47 28.19
N GLN A 787 -2.01 12.23 28.63
CA GLN A 787 -1.04 13.27 28.91
C GLN A 787 0.09 13.25 27.87
N THR A 788 0.12 14.28 27.03
CA THR A 788 1.26 14.57 26.14
C THR A 788 2.20 15.55 26.85
N PRO A 789 3.54 15.37 26.84
CA PRO A 789 4.47 16.28 27.50
C PRO A 789 4.35 17.72 26.99
N ASN A 790 4.35 18.69 27.91
CA ASN A 790 4.23 20.13 27.64
C ASN A 790 2.93 20.55 26.90
N GLN A 791 1.87 19.74 26.99
CA GLN A 791 0.57 20.02 26.35
C GLN A 791 -0.59 19.87 27.34
N PRO A 792 -1.76 20.48 27.06
CA PRO A 792 -2.99 20.21 27.78
C PRO A 792 -3.34 18.71 27.79
N ALA A 793 -4.01 18.26 28.84
CA ALA A 793 -4.58 16.92 28.88
C ALA A 793 -5.54 16.70 27.69
N ASN A 794 -5.60 15.46 27.21
CA ASN A 794 -6.44 14.99 26.12
C ASN A 794 -6.15 15.63 24.74
N LEU A 795 -4.98 16.25 24.57
CA LEU A 795 -4.43 16.66 23.26
C LEU A 795 -3.33 15.69 22.82
N ILE A 796 -3.46 15.13 21.62
CA ILE A 796 -2.39 14.38 20.93
C ILE A 796 -1.92 15.22 19.75
N SER A 797 -0.61 15.40 19.61
CA SER A 797 -0.02 16.15 18.49
C SER A 797 0.64 15.22 17.48
N THR A 798 0.38 15.47 16.20
CA THR A 798 1.03 14.80 15.07
C THR A 798 1.79 15.82 14.20
N PHE A 799 2.80 15.33 13.49
CA PHE A 799 3.70 16.14 12.66
C PHE A 799 4.39 15.25 11.62
N TRP A 800 5.16 15.84 10.71
CA TRP A 800 5.96 15.07 9.75
C TRP A 800 7.35 14.80 10.30
N THR A 801 7.89 13.61 10.05
CA THR A 801 9.30 13.27 10.36
C THR A 801 10.02 12.88 9.08
N LYS A 802 11.29 13.30 8.94
CA LYS A 802 12.20 12.78 7.92
C LYS A 802 13.08 11.67 8.49
N SER A 803 13.09 10.54 7.80
CA SER A 803 13.88 9.36 8.14
C SER A 803 14.66 8.84 6.95
N ASP A 804 15.81 8.23 7.22
CA ASP A 804 16.69 7.65 6.21
C ASP A 804 16.56 6.10 6.23
N VAL A 805 16.51 5.49 5.05
CA VAL A 805 16.59 4.05 4.81
C VAL A 805 17.78 3.74 3.91
N ASP A 806 18.50 2.64 4.15
CA ASP A 806 19.65 2.26 3.34
C ASP A 806 19.24 1.35 2.18
N LEU A 807 19.51 1.78 0.94
CA LEU A 807 19.20 1.04 -0.27
C LEU A 807 20.34 0.10 -0.69
N SER A 808 21.47 0.13 0.02
CA SER A 808 22.71 -0.58 -0.35
C SER A 808 22.52 -2.07 -0.62
N ARG A 809 21.63 -2.76 0.11
CA ARG A 809 21.41 -4.22 0.02
C ARG A 809 20.62 -4.66 -1.23
N GLY A 810 19.62 -3.89 -1.65
CA GLY A 810 18.89 -4.05 -2.93
C GLY A 810 19.58 -3.38 -4.13
N LEU A 811 20.69 -2.70 -3.86
CA LEU A 811 21.72 -2.09 -4.70
C LEU A 811 22.19 -2.72 -6.03
N ASP A 812 21.57 -3.77 -6.58
CA ASP A 812 22.19 -4.74 -7.51
C ASP A 812 23.21 -4.17 -8.53
N PHE A 813 24.43 -4.73 -8.51
CA PHE A 813 25.57 -4.39 -9.37
C PHE A 813 26.16 -2.97 -9.19
N THR A 814 25.99 -2.35 -8.01
CA THR A 814 26.66 -1.10 -7.63
C THR A 814 27.81 -1.31 -6.63
N PRO A 815 28.76 -0.37 -6.48
CA PRO A 815 29.77 -0.39 -5.41
C PRO A 815 29.14 -0.48 -4.01
N ARG A 816 29.88 -1.08 -3.08
CA ARG A 816 29.50 -1.19 -1.66
C ARG A 816 29.52 0.17 -0.94
N GLY A 817 29.15 0.17 0.33
CA GLY A 817 28.92 1.33 1.18
C GLY A 817 27.44 1.74 1.17
N PRO A 818 26.96 2.43 2.23
CA PRO A 818 25.57 2.84 2.36
C PRO A 818 25.13 3.76 1.22
N VAL A 819 23.87 3.64 0.80
CA VAL A 819 23.21 4.50 -0.20
C VAL A 819 21.86 4.89 0.37
N LEU A 820 21.86 5.99 1.14
CA LEU A 820 20.70 6.38 1.93
C LEU A 820 19.65 7.10 1.07
N ALA A 821 18.38 6.78 1.28
CA ALA A 821 17.25 7.55 0.77
C ALA A 821 16.43 8.13 1.93
N ARG A 822 16.06 9.40 1.80
CA ARG A 822 15.36 10.17 2.84
C ARG A 822 13.90 10.34 2.47
N PHE A 823 13.00 9.73 3.24
CA PHE A 823 11.55 9.85 3.07
C PHE A 823 10.93 10.67 4.19
N THR A 824 9.75 11.24 3.92
CA THR A 824 8.94 11.96 4.91
C THR A 824 7.71 11.14 5.23
N HIS A 825 7.45 10.88 6.51
CA HIS A 825 6.32 10.09 6.99
C HIS A 825 5.60 10.81 8.14
N LEU A 826 4.35 10.43 8.42
CA LEU A 826 3.61 10.92 9.58
C LEU A 826 4.30 10.43 10.87
N ASN A 827 4.17 11.19 11.95
CA ASN A 827 4.59 10.78 13.28
C ASN A 827 3.73 11.48 14.35
N HIS A 828 3.80 11.00 15.59
CA HIS A 828 3.11 11.60 16.73
C HIS A 828 4.09 11.91 17.88
N ALA A 829 3.71 12.83 18.77
CA ALA A 829 4.42 13.02 20.03
C ALA A 829 4.15 11.84 20.97
N ASP A 830 5.14 11.40 21.74
CA ASP A 830 4.92 10.40 22.78
C ASP A 830 3.92 10.90 23.83
N PHE A 831 3.05 10.02 24.30
CA PHE A 831 2.03 10.34 25.30
C PHE A 831 1.79 9.17 26.25
N THR A 832 1.18 9.46 27.40
CA THR A 832 0.86 8.46 28.43
C THR A 832 -0.64 8.44 28.69
N TYR A 833 -1.25 7.26 28.66
CA TYR A 833 -2.58 7.04 29.22
C TYR A 833 -2.48 6.99 30.74
N ARG A 834 -3.30 7.80 31.43
CA ARG A 834 -3.51 7.74 32.88
C ARG A 834 -4.93 7.26 33.12
N ILE A 835 -5.07 6.12 33.81
CA ILE A 835 -6.35 5.47 34.11
C ILE A 835 -6.45 5.34 35.63
N VAL A 836 -7.52 5.85 36.22
CA VAL A 836 -7.82 5.66 37.65
C VAL A 836 -8.97 4.66 37.76
N ALA A 837 -8.72 3.55 38.45
CA ALA A 837 -9.69 2.48 38.63
C ALA A 837 -9.78 2.05 40.11
N ASN A 838 -11.00 1.99 40.63
CA ASN A 838 -11.30 1.56 41.99
C ASN A 838 -11.71 0.09 42.00
N ASN A 839 -10.99 -0.75 42.75
CA ASN A 839 -11.36 -2.13 43.03
C ASN A 839 -12.04 -2.19 44.40
N ARG A 840 -13.37 -2.29 44.40
CA ARG A 840 -14.23 -2.41 45.58
C ARG A 840 -14.22 -3.83 46.20
N ASN A 841 -13.53 -4.80 45.58
CA ASN A 841 -13.40 -6.15 46.12
C ASN A 841 -12.36 -6.22 47.25
N ASN A 842 -12.55 -7.13 48.20
CA ASN A 842 -11.63 -7.35 49.33
C ASN A 842 -10.30 -8.02 48.95
N ALA A 843 -10.12 -8.41 47.68
CA ALA A 843 -8.94 -9.11 47.18
C ALA A 843 -8.40 -8.45 45.90
N PRO A 844 -7.10 -8.60 45.58
CA PRO A 844 -6.58 -8.18 44.29
C PRO A 844 -7.24 -8.96 43.14
N VAL A 845 -7.67 -8.25 42.11
CA VAL A 845 -8.26 -8.85 40.90
C VAL A 845 -7.39 -8.55 39.69
N ARG A 846 -7.33 -9.45 38.71
CA ARG A 846 -6.61 -9.24 37.46
C ARG A 846 -7.61 -8.85 36.37
N GLY A 847 -7.28 -7.84 35.58
CA GLY A 847 -8.09 -7.42 34.43
C GLY A 847 -7.25 -7.16 33.20
N THR A 848 -7.90 -7.07 32.05
CA THR A 848 -7.28 -6.67 30.79
C THR A 848 -7.74 -5.28 30.42
N VAL A 849 -6.82 -4.33 30.37
CA VAL A 849 -7.07 -2.98 29.84
C VAL A 849 -7.15 -3.08 28.33
N ARG A 850 -8.21 -2.53 27.74
CA ARG A 850 -8.47 -2.45 26.30
C ARG A 850 -8.72 -0.99 25.94
N ILE A 851 -7.93 -0.43 25.03
CA ILE A 851 -7.97 0.99 24.66
C ILE A 851 -8.34 1.12 23.18
N PHE A 852 -9.38 1.90 22.90
CA PHE A 852 -9.84 2.23 21.54
C PHE A 852 -10.00 3.74 21.35
N ILE A 853 -9.88 4.20 20.11
CA ILE A 853 -10.29 5.55 19.71
C ILE A 853 -11.23 5.50 18.49
N ALA A 854 -12.22 6.37 18.44
CA ALA A 854 -13.10 6.52 17.28
C ALA A 854 -13.38 8.00 16.96
N PRO A 855 -13.63 8.36 15.69
CA PRO A 855 -14.10 9.69 15.34
C PRO A 855 -15.47 9.93 15.95
N ARG A 856 -15.71 11.14 16.45
CA ARG A 856 -16.99 11.50 17.09
C ARG A 856 -18.07 11.89 16.08
N THR A 857 -17.67 12.41 14.93
CA THR A 857 -18.58 12.91 13.88
C THR A 857 -18.27 12.31 12.52
N ASP A 858 -19.32 12.13 11.72
CA ASP A 858 -19.24 11.63 10.35
C ASP A 858 -18.75 12.66 9.32
N GLU A 859 -18.71 12.25 8.05
CA GLU A 859 -18.37 13.13 6.92
C GLU A 859 -19.26 14.37 6.73
N ARG A 860 -20.43 14.43 7.40
CA ARG A 860 -21.36 15.59 7.41
C ARG A 860 -21.14 16.49 8.64
N GLY A 861 -20.30 16.09 9.58
CA GLY A 861 -20.12 16.74 10.88
C GLY A 861 -21.22 16.40 11.90
N LEU A 862 -22.03 15.38 11.64
CA LEU A 862 -23.06 14.92 12.57
C LEU A 862 -22.48 13.86 13.53
N PRO A 863 -22.90 13.81 14.80
CA PRO A 863 -22.46 12.76 15.73
C PRO A 863 -22.81 11.35 15.21
N TYR A 864 -21.90 10.39 15.40
CA TYR A 864 -22.20 9.00 15.09
C TYR A 864 -23.20 8.38 16.07
N VAL A 865 -24.05 7.49 15.57
CA VAL A 865 -24.71 6.45 16.38
C VAL A 865 -23.73 5.30 16.60
N LEU A 866 -23.76 4.65 17.76
CA LEU A 866 -22.78 3.62 18.14
C LEU A 866 -22.74 2.43 17.18
N ARG A 867 -23.89 2.05 16.60
CA ARG A 867 -23.99 0.98 15.59
C ARG A 867 -23.03 1.22 14.42
N ASP A 868 -22.85 2.48 14.03
CA ASP A 868 -22.00 2.89 12.92
C ASP A 868 -20.60 3.31 13.43
N GLN A 869 -20.50 3.84 14.66
CA GLN A 869 -19.22 4.21 15.30
C GLN A 869 -18.34 3.01 15.63
N LYS A 870 -18.94 1.84 15.97
CA LYS A 870 -18.21 0.61 16.35
C LYS A 870 -17.22 0.17 15.27
N GLU A 871 -17.56 0.36 13.99
CA GLU A 871 -16.76 -0.03 12.82
C GLU A 871 -15.58 0.93 12.56
N LEU A 872 -15.50 2.01 13.35
CA LEU A 872 -14.41 2.98 13.35
C LEU A 872 -13.63 2.98 14.68
N MET A 873 -13.88 2.00 15.55
CA MET A 873 -13.12 1.80 16.80
C MET A 873 -11.75 1.20 16.48
N ILE A 874 -10.74 2.06 16.48
CA ILE A 874 -9.34 1.69 16.26
C ILE A 874 -8.75 1.17 17.58
N GLU A 875 -8.26 -0.07 17.60
CA GLU A 875 -7.50 -0.61 18.74
C GLU A 875 -6.17 0.13 18.87
N MET A 876 -5.88 0.62 20.07
CA MET A 876 -4.70 1.41 20.40
C MET A 876 -3.75 0.68 21.35
N ASP A 877 -4.27 -0.13 22.27
CA ASP A 877 -3.48 -0.95 23.20
C ASP A 877 -4.35 -2.01 23.90
N LYS A 878 -3.73 -3.12 24.29
CA LYS A 878 -4.34 -4.22 25.06
C LYS A 878 -3.31 -4.88 25.96
N PHE A 879 -3.49 -4.79 27.28
CA PHE A 879 -2.52 -5.30 28.26
C PHE A 879 -3.16 -5.70 29.60
N THR A 880 -2.53 -6.63 30.31
CA THR A 880 -3.02 -7.15 31.60
C THR A 880 -2.54 -6.31 32.79
N VAL A 881 -3.40 -6.07 33.77
CA VAL A 881 -3.09 -5.36 35.02
C VAL A 881 -3.58 -6.12 36.25
N LEU A 882 -2.89 -5.92 37.38
CA LEU A 882 -3.32 -6.41 38.70
C LEU A 882 -3.82 -5.24 39.54
N LEU A 883 -5.11 -5.21 39.84
CA LEU A 883 -5.78 -4.18 40.63
C LEU A 883 -5.81 -4.58 42.11
N LYS A 884 -5.13 -3.83 42.96
CA LYS A 884 -5.20 -4.00 44.43
C LYS A 884 -6.53 -3.44 44.96
N PRO A 885 -7.06 -3.90 46.10
CA PRO A 885 -8.23 -3.30 46.73
C PRO A 885 -8.07 -1.77 46.93
N GLY A 886 -9.12 -1.02 46.65
CA GLY A 886 -9.13 0.45 46.65
C GLY A 886 -8.73 1.06 45.30
N SER A 887 -8.27 2.32 45.35
CA SER A 887 -7.92 3.09 44.15
C SER A 887 -6.56 2.70 43.58
N ASN A 888 -6.52 2.43 42.28
CA ASN A 888 -5.32 2.14 41.50
C ASN A 888 -5.15 3.23 40.44
N THR A 889 -3.93 3.74 40.25
CA THR A 889 -3.58 4.56 39.09
C THR A 889 -2.68 3.73 38.19
N ILE A 890 -3.09 3.56 36.93
CA ILE A 890 -2.36 2.85 35.89
C ILE A 890 -1.82 3.91 34.92
N GLU A 891 -0.52 3.86 34.66
CA GLU A 891 0.13 4.66 33.63
C GLU A 891 0.65 3.72 32.54
N ARG A 892 0.44 4.08 31.28
CA ARG A 892 0.81 3.27 30.11
C ARG A 892 1.29 4.18 28.99
N LYS A 893 2.48 3.94 28.43
CA LYS A 893 3.05 4.80 27.39
C LYS A 893 2.59 4.38 26.01
N SER A 894 2.45 5.34 25.09
CA SER A 894 2.17 5.10 23.67
C SER A 894 3.19 4.19 22.98
N THR A 895 4.43 4.15 23.48
CA THR A 895 5.54 3.32 22.99
C THR A 895 5.53 1.88 23.49
N GLU A 896 4.63 1.53 24.41
CA GLU A 896 4.48 0.17 24.96
C GLU A 896 3.30 -0.60 24.32
N SER A 897 2.63 -0.01 23.31
CA SER A 897 1.41 -0.52 22.71
C SER A 897 1.53 -1.96 22.16
N SER A 898 0.53 -2.79 22.47
CA SER A 898 0.39 -4.15 21.93
C SER A 898 0.07 -4.22 20.44
N VAL A 899 -0.14 -3.08 19.77
CA VAL A 899 -0.51 -2.98 18.34
C VAL A 899 0.72 -2.77 17.45
N THR A 900 1.75 -2.10 17.98
CA THR A 900 2.83 -1.53 17.18
C THR A 900 4.19 -2.21 17.38
N ILE A 901 5.10 -1.95 16.43
CA ILE A 901 6.54 -2.15 16.57
C ILE A 901 7.30 -0.82 16.48
N PRO A 902 8.42 -0.64 17.20
CA PRO A 902 9.29 0.53 17.08
C PRO A 902 9.83 0.72 15.66
N PHE A 903 10.13 1.97 15.29
CA PHE A 903 10.73 2.32 14.00
C PHE A 903 12.02 1.52 13.73
N GLU A 904 12.84 1.32 14.76
CA GLU A 904 14.08 0.56 14.72
C GLU A 904 13.88 -0.93 14.43
N ARG A 905 12.65 -1.46 14.45
CA ARG A 905 12.33 -2.82 13.99
C ARG A 905 11.78 -2.82 12.56
N THR A 906 11.05 -1.78 12.17
CA THR A 906 10.51 -1.63 10.82
C THR A 906 11.59 -1.35 9.76
N PHE A 907 12.63 -0.58 10.09
CA PHE A 907 13.62 -0.04 9.13
C PHE A 907 15.07 -0.35 9.51
N ARG A 908 15.38 -1.60 9.92
CA ARG A 908 16.66 -1.92 10.56
C ARG A 908 17.74 -2.45 9.60
N ASN A 909 18.84 -1.71 9.51
CA ASN A 909 20.13 -2.30 9.11
C ASN A 909 20.65 -3.20 10.25
N LEU A 910 20.78 -4.50 9.96
CA LEU A 910 21.06 -5.55 10.96
C LEU A 910 22.49 -5.57 11.50
N GLU A 911 23.44 -4.85 10.88
CA GLU A 911 24.86 -4.99 11.19
C GLU A 911 25.36 -4.07 12.34
N GLU A 912 24.84 -2.85 12.47
CA GLU A 912 25.48 -1.82 13.32
C GLU A 912 25.09 -1.84 14.81
N ASN A 913 23.92 -2.37 15.19
CA ASN A 913 23.31 -2.12 16.50
C ASN A 913 22.79 -3.38 17.22
N ARG A 914 23.53 -4.49 17.14
CA ARG A 914 23.20 -5.74 17.85
C ARG A 914 23.67 -5.70 19.32
N PRO A 915 22.78 -5.85 20.32
CA PRO A 915 23.17 -6.04 21.72
C PRO A 915 24.08 -7.26 21.88
N ILE A 916 24.99 -7.21 22.86
CA ILE A 916 26.02 -8.24 23.02
C ILE A 916 25.54 -9.45 23.87
N GLY A 917 24.32 -9.39 24.45
CA GLY A 917 23.68 -10.55 25.10
C GLY A 917 22.54 -10.21 26.08
N GLY A 918 22.05 -11.25 26.79
CA GLY A 918 20.99 -11.17 27.82
C GLY A 918 19.57 -11.09 27.26
N ASP A 919 18.57 -10.84 28.12
CA ASP A 919 17.14 -10.73 27.74
C ASP A 919 16.88 -9.69 26.63
N SER A 920 17.74 -8.68 26.54
CA SER A 920 17.74 -7.68 25.46
C SER A 920 17.98 -8.29 24.06
N LEU A 921 18.65 -9.44 23.99
CA LEU A 921 18.88 -10.19 22.76
C LEU A 921 17.62 -10.98 22.36
N ASP A 922 16.88 -11.54 23.32
CA ASP A 922 15.67 -12.32 23.03
C ASP A 922 14.47 -11.44 22.69
N GLN A 923 14.38 -10.23 23.23
CA GLN A 923 13.50 -9.17 22.73
C GLN A 923 13.90 -8.66 21.33
N PHE A 924 15.18 -8.78 20.96
CA PHE A 924 15.74 -8.31 19.69
C PHE A 924 15.60 -9.35 18.56
N ASN A 925 15.58 -10.64 18.87
CA ASN A 925 15.84 -11.70 17.89
C ASN A 925 14.69 -12.01 16.91
N PHE A 926 13.43 -11.63 17.17
CA PHE A 926 12.36 -11.80 16.17
C PHE A 926 11.07 -10.99 16.38
N CYS A 927 10.79 -10.00 15.52
CA CYS A 927 9.45 -9.42 15.29
C CYS A 927 9.45 -8.44 14.10
N GLY A 928 9.11 -8.93 12.89
CA GLY A 928 8.92 -8.09 11.69
C GLY A 928 7.45 -7.74 11.38
N CYS A 929 6.50 -8.53 11.88
CA CYS A 929 5.09 -8.21 11.81
C CYS A 929 4.73 -7.25 12.95
N GLY A 930 4.19 -6.08 12.60
CA GLY A 930 3.49 -5.19 13.53
C GLY A 930 3.18 -3.84 12.91
N TRP A 931 2.19 -3.12 13.44
CA TRP A 931 1.84 -1.80 12.92
C TRP A 931 2.99 -0.82 13.18
N PRO A 932 3.38 0.06 12.24
CA PRO A 932 4.46 1.01 12.51
C PRO A 932 4.06 2.00 13.61
N GLN A 933 4.91 2.16 14.64
CA GLN A 933 4.67 3.08 15.77
C GLN A 933 4.27 4.49 15.32
N HIS A 934 4.92 5.03 14.29
CA HIS A 934 4.68 6.39 13.79
C HIS A 934 3.28 6.59 13.17
N MET A 935 2.54 5.50 12.90
CA MET A 935 1.16 5.48 12.44
C MET A 935 0.16 4.99 13.51
N LEU A 936 0.54 4.93 14.79
CA LEU A 936 -0.34 4.52 15.89
C LEU A 936 -1.61 5.39 15.94
N VAL A 937 -1.44 6.70 15.79
CA VAL A 937 -2.50 7.72 15.86
C VAL A 937 -2.82 8.23 14.44
N PRO A 938 -4.10 8.43 14.07
CA PRO A 938 -4.45 9.10 12.82
C PRO A 938 -3.83 10.50 12.70
N LYS A 939 -3.66 11.03 11.49
CA LYS A 939 -3.09 12.37 11.25
C LYS A 939 -3.81 13.48 12.01
N GLY A 940 -5.14 13.45 12.07
CA GLY A 940 -5.93 14.54 12.64
C GLY A 940 -5.98 15.77 11.73
N LYS A 941 -6.28 16.95 12.32
CA LYS A 941 -6.49 18.22 11.60
C LYS A 941 -5.73 19.37 12.27
N GLU A 942 -5.46 20.46 11.57
CA GLU A 942 -4.80 21.65 12.15
C GLU A 942 -5.70 22.33 13.19
N GLU A 943 -7.00 22.46 12.88
CA GLU A 943 -8.05 22.86 13.81
C GLU A 943 -8.20 21.90 15.01
N GLY A 944 -7.72 20.67 14.87
CA GLY A 944 -7.93 19.54 15.79
C GLY A 944 -9.07 18.65 15.31
N PHE A 945 -8.85 17.33 15.39
CA PHE A 945 -9.85 16.31 15.07
C PHE A 945 -10.40 15.68 16.37
N PRO A 946 -11.69 15.91 16.73
CA PRO A 946 -12.27 15.37 17.96
C PRO A 946 -12.56 13.87 17.81
N MET A 947 -12.04 13.10 18.76
CA MET A 947 -12.23 11.65 18.85
C MET A 947 -12.66 11.27 20.26
N ASP A 948 -13.41 10.18 20.38
CA ASP A 948 -13.75 9.57 21.66
C ASP A 948 -12.68 8.52 21.99
N LEU A 949 -12.00 8.70 23.11
CA LEU A 949 -11.13 7.70 23.73
C LEU A 949 -11.97 6.81 24.62
N PHE A 950 -12.03 5.52 24.32
CA PHE A 950 -12.71 4.51 25.10
C PHE A 950 -11.69 3.60 25.80
N ILE A 951 -11.91 3.35 27.09
CA ILE A 951 -11.09 2.43 27.88
C ILE A 951 -12.02 1.48 28.64
N MET A 952 -11.73 0.18 28.55
CA MET A 952 -12.39 -0.89 29.28
C MET A 952 -11.36 -1.67 30.11
N ILE A 953 -11.74 -2.11 31.30
CA ILE A 953 -11.02 -3.17 32.04
C ILE A 953 -11.93 -4.40 32.09
N SER A 954 -11.66 -5.42 31.27
CA SER A 954 -12.40 -6.69 31.30
C SER A 954 -11.85 -7.64 32.37
N ASP A 955 -12.70 -8.53 32.88
CA ASP A 955 -12.30 -9.60 33.79
C ASP A 955 -11.35 -10.58 33.08
N TYR A 956 -10.12 -10.70 33.61
CA TYR A 956 -9.10 -11.57 33.04
C TYR A 956 -9.50 -13.05 33.00
N THR A 957 -10.40 -13.51 33.88
CA THR A 957 -10.85 -14.92 33.88
C THR A 957 -11.55 -15.31 32.59
N GLY A 958 -12.25 -14.37 31.93
CA GLY A 958 -12.86 -14.56 30.60
C GLY A 958 -11.95 -14.18 29.42
N ASP A 959 -10.76 -13.63 29.69
CA ASP A 959 -9.79 -13.22 28.67
C ASP A 959 -8.59 -14.18 28.58
N ALA A 960 -8.32 -14.93 29.65
CA ALA A 960 -7.12 -15.76 29.79
C ALA A 960 -7.06 -16.91 28.78
N VAL A 961 -5.86 -17.16 28.26
CA VAL A 961 -5.54 -18.31 27.43
C VAL A 961 -4.43 -19.11 28.09
N GLU A 962 -4.71 -20.34 28.49
CA GLU A 962 -3.72 -21.23 29.11
C GLU A 962 -2.66 -21.68 28.08
N GLN A 963 -1.44 -21.20 28.30
CA GLN A 963 -0.21 -21.56 27.58
C GLN A 963 1.02 -21.10 28.40
N ASP A 964 2.19 -21.69 28.15
CA ASP A 964 3.43 -21.26 28.82
C ASP A 964 3.75 -19.79 28.50
N GLU A 965 4.37 -19.07 29.45
CA GLU A 965 4.82 -17.71 29.20
C GLU A 965 5.82 -17.67 28.02
N SER A 966 5.60 -16.73 27.10
CA SER A 966 6.37 -16.65 25.87
C SER A 966 7.79 -16.13 26.13
N ALA A 967 8.78 -17.02 26.03
CA ALA A 967 10.18 -16.66 25.82
C ALA A 967 10.38 -16.16 24.37
N GLY A 968 10.11 -14.88 24.14
CA GLY A 968 10.19 -14.24 22.83
C GLY A 968 9.55 -12.85 22.80
N CYS A 969 9.45 -12.27 21.60
CA CYS A 969 8.79 -10.97 21.38
C CYS A 969 7.32 -10.99 21.81
N LYS A 970 6.91 -9.92 22.52
CA LYS A 970 5.54 -9.68 23.01
C LYS A 970 4.90 -8.42 22.40
N ASP A 971 5.50 -7.87 21.35
CA ASP A 971 5.09 -6.61 20.73
C ASP A 971 4.20 -6.89 19.52
N ALA A 972 3.32 -5.95 19.16
CA ALA A 972 2.34 -6.07 18.07
C ALA A 972 1.40 -7.31 18.08
N VAL A 973 1.23 -7.95 19.25
CA VAL A 973 0.38 -9.13 19.42
C VAL A 973 -1.08 -8.94 18.99
N SER A 974 -1.60 -7.70 19.00
CA SER A 974 -2.99 -7.43 18.61
C SER A 974 -3.27 -7.82 17.15
N PHE A 975 -2.35 -7.55 16.22
CA PHE A 975 -2.50 -7.85 14.78
C PHE A 975 -1.66 -9.04 14.31
N CYS A 976 -0.62 -9.42 15.06
CA CYS A 976 0.33 -10.47 14.66
C CYS A 976 0.31 -11.71 15.56
N GLY A 977 -0.55 -11.74 16.58
CA GLY A 977 -0.66 -12.84 17.54
C GLY A 977 0.63 -13.13 18.29
N LEU A 978 0.77 -14.36 18.80
CA LEU A 978 2.05 -14.88 19.29
C LEU A 978 2.55 -15.97 18.35
N ARG A 979 3.83 -15.89 17.96
CA ARG A 979 4.46 -16.87 17.08
C ARG A 979 4.47 -18.26 17.73
N ASP A 980 4.05 -19.26 16.97
CA ASP A 980 3.98 -20.68 17.35
C ASP A 980 3.19 -20.96 18.65
N ARG A 981 2.24 -20.07 18.97
CA ARG A 981 1.43 -20.04 20.21
C ARG A 981 -0.01 -19.63 19.90
N LYS A 982 -0.89 -19.68 20.90
CA LYS A 982 -2.27 -19.19 20.76
C LYS A 982 -2.33 -17.67 20.86
N TYR A 983 -3.30 -17.07 20.19
CA TYR A 983 -3.61 -15.64 20.35
C TYR A 983 -3.89 -15.34 21.84
N PRO A 984 -3.24 -14.35 22.48
CA PRO A 984 -3.17 -14.22 23.94
C PRO A 984 -4.41 -13.60 24.61
N ASP A 985 -5.59 -13.76 23.99
CA ASP A 985 -6.86 -13.17 24.43
C ASP A 985 -8.01 -14.06 23.94
N ALA A 986 -8.74 -14.68 24.87
CA ALA A 986 -9.81 -15.63 24.58
C ALA A 986 -11.05 -14.97 23.95
N ARG A 987 -11.19 -13.64 24.07
CA ARG A 987 -12.31 -12.91 23.47
C ARG A 987 -12.22 -12.88 21.94
N PRO A 988 -13.35 -12.70 21.24
CA PRO A 988 -13.34 -12.35 19.82
C PRO A 988 -12.48 -11.10 19.55
N MET A 989 -11.78 -11.09 18.42
CA MET A 989 -10.93 -9.96 18.04
C MET A 989 -11.81 -8.76 17.70
N GLY A 990 -11.48 -7.60 18.31
CA GLY A 990 -12.31 -6.40 18.28
C GLY A 990 -13.26 -6.23 19.48
N TYR A 991 -13.28 -7.17 20.43
CA TYR A 991 -14.07 -7.05 21.65
C TYR A 991 -13.75 -5.73 22.42
N PRO A 992 -14.76 -4.93 22.81
CA PRO A 992 -16.20 -5.26 22.86
C PRO A 992 -17.03 -4.78 21.65
N PHE A 993 -16.40 -4.28 20.59
CA PHE A 993 -17.06 -3.60 19.46
C PHE A 993 -17.30 -4.47 18.21
N ASP A 994 -16.86 -5.72 18.22
CA ASP A 994 -17.01 -6.65 17.10
C ASP A 994 -18.45 -7.12 16.84
N ARG A 995 -19.40 -6.76 17.72
CA ARG A 995 -20.82 -7.14 17.64
C ARG A 995 -21.75 -5.95 17.69
N ARG A 996 -23.03 -6.20 17.44
CA ARG A 996 -24.10 -5.20 17.62
C ARG A 996 -24.16 -4.72 19.08
N PRO A 997 -24.36 -3.40 19.32
CA PRO A 997 -24.68 -2.88 20.65
C PRO A 997 -25.95 -3.52 21.21
N ARG A 998 -26.10 -3.51 22.55
CA ARG A 998 -27.30 -3.98 23.23
C ARG A 998 -28.55 -3.23 22.74
N ALA A 999 -29.69 -3.90 22.65
CA ALA A 999 -30.97 -3.29 22.32
C ALA A 999 -31.24 -2.00 23.13
N GLY A 1000 -31.55 -0.90 22.43
CA GLY A 1000 -31.78 0.43 23.02
C GLY A 1000 -30.51 1.27 23.29
N VAL A 1001 -29.31 0.76 22.98
CA VAL A 1001 -28.05 1.52 23.06
C VAL A 1001 -27.74 2.17 21.71
N GLU A 1002 -27.98 3.48 21.60
CA GLU A 1002 -27.71 4.26 20.39
C GLU A 1002 -26.41 5.06 20.46
N THR A 1003 -25.89 5.31 21.67
CA THR A 1003 -24.70 6.15 21.92
C THR A 1003 -23.65 5.41 22.72
N LEU A 1004 -22.37 5.78 22.55
CA LEU A 1004 -21.26 5.22 23.33
C LEU A 1004 -21.44 5.38 24.85
N ALA A 1005 -22.07 6.48 25.30
CA ALA A 1005 -22.38 6.72 26.71
C ALA A 1005 -23.39 5.71 27.30
N GLN A 1006 -24.37 5.25 26.50
CA GLN A 1006 -25.35 4.23 26.91
C GLN A 1006 -24.75 2.80 26.90
N PHE A 1007 -23.60 2.61 26.25
CA PHE A 1007 -22.93 1.30 26.19
C PHE A 1007 -22.13 0.98 27.45
N LEU A 1008 -21.65 2.02 28.15
CA LEU A 1008 -20.74 1.89 29.28
C LEU A 1008 -21.32 1.04 30.42
N THR A 1009 -20.44 0.23 31.02
CA THR A 1009 -20.60 -0.42 32.33
C THR A 1009 -19.59 0.21 33.29
N GLY A 1010 -19.63 -0.12 34.60
CA GLY A 1010 -18.77 0.55 35.61
C GLY A 1010 -17.27 0.42 35.32
N ASN A 1011 -16.86 -0.70 34.73
CA ASN A 1011 -15.51 -0.99 34.27
C ASN A 1011 -15.14 -0.38 32.91
N MET A 1012 -15.91 0.59 32.41
CA MET A 1012 -15.65 1.32 31.16
C MET A 1012 -15.68 2.84 31.39
N ALA A 1013 -14.87 3.58 30.65
CA ALA A 1013 -14.90 5.04 30.63
C ALA A 1013 -14.69 5.58 29.22
N VAL A 1014 -15.22 6.78 28.97
CA VAL A 1014 -15.01 7.54 27.74
C VAL A 1014 -14.54 8.96 28.07
N ALA A 1015 -13.57 9.45 27.31
CA ALA A 1015 -13.12 10.84 27.35
C ALA A 1015 -12.96 11.39 25.94
N GLN A 1016 -13.27 12.67 25.75
CA GLN A 1016 -12.99 13.33 24.47
C GLN A 1016 -11.51 13.68 24.39
N ILE A 1017 -10.84 13.21 23.35
CA ILE A 1017 -9.49 13.64 22.95
C ILE A 1017 -9.55 14.47 21.67
N ASN A 1018 -8.49 15.22 21.41
CA ASN A 1018 -8.33 16.00 20.19
C ASN A 1018 -6.99 15.66 19.54
N VAL A 1019 -7.00 15.28 18.26
CA VAL A 1019 -5.78 14.98 17.50
C VAL A 1019 -5.46 16.15 16.60
N ARG A 1020 -4.38 16.89 16.93
CA ARG A 1020 -3.96 18.08 16.20
C ARG A 1020 -2.74 17.80 15.34
N HIS A 1021 -2.88 18.03 14.03
CA HIS A 1021 -1.75 18.03 13.11
C HIS A 1021 -1.05 19.38 13.09
N THR A 1022 0.28 19.35 13.04
CA THR A 1022 1.10 20.53 12.77
C THR A 1022 1.92 20.26 11.51
N ASP A 1023 1.68 20.98 10.42
CA ASP A 1023 2.38 20.80 9.12
C ASP A 1023 3.83 21.32 9.19
N THR A 1024 4.64 20.63 9.99
CA THR A 1024 6.05 20.90 10.25
C THR A 1024 6.82 19.60 10.14
N VAL A 1025 8.02 19.67 9.55
CA VAL A 1025 8.92 18.54 9.46
C VAL A 1025 9.93 18.62 10.62
N GLN A 1026 9.83 17.67 11.55
CA GLN A 1026 10.77 17.54 12.66
C GLN A 1026 11.89 16.55 12.30
N PRO A 1027 13.13 16.76 12.81
CA PRO A 1027 14.19 15.76 12.71
C PRO A 1027 13.87 14.57 13.63
N ARG A 1028 14.17 13.34 13.17
CA ARG A 1028 13.98 12.15 14.01
C ARG A 1028 14.96 12.15 15.20
N VAL A 1029 14.41 12.30 16.40
CA VAL A 1029 15.13 12.04 17.65
C VAL A 1029 15.23 10.51 17.83
N ARG A 1030 16.44 9.97 17.96
CA ARG A 1030 16.62 8.52 18.20
C ARG A 1030 16.26 8.19 19.65
N SER A 1031 15.37 7.23 19.85
CA SER A 1031 15.01 6.66 21.16
C SER A 1031 16.21 5.92 21.77
N GLY A 1032 17.05 6.68 22.45
CA GLY A 1032 18.30 6.18 23.04
C GLY A 1032 19.27 7.27 23.51
N SER A 1033 19.15 8.51 23.02
CA SER A 1033 19.96 9.64 23.51
C SER A 1033 19.22 10.49 24.55
N MET A 1034 18.98 9.94 25.73
CA MET A 1034 18.91 10.79 26.93
C MET A 1034 20.33 11.10 27.41
N SER A 1035 20.55 12.35 27.82
CA SER A 1035 21.84 12.93 28.21
C SER A 1035 22.87 13.09 27.09
N ASN A 1036 22.88 14.25 26.45
CA ASN A 1036 23.89 15.26 26.78
C ASN A 1036 23.55 16.62 26.15
N THR A 1037 22.86 17.45 26.93
CA THR A 1037 22.75 18.87 26.66
C THR A 1037 24.09 19.54 26.94
N LEU A 1038 24.96 19.62 25.92
CA LEU A 1038 26.07 20.56 25.92
C LEU A 1038 25.89 21.54 24.76
N THR A 1039 25.34 22.69 25.13
CA THR A 1039 25.43 23.94 24.39
C THR A 1039 26.86 24.21 23.95
N PHE A 1040 27.07 24.47 22.65
CA PHE A 1040 28.05 25.46 22.22
C PHE A 1040 27.45 26.31 21.09
N ALA A 1041 27.86 27.57 21.07
CA ALA A 1041 27.30 28.66 20.26
C ALA A 1041 27.76 28.63 18.79
#